data_AF-A0A9X1KAN6-F1
#
_entry.id   AF-A0A9X1KAN6-F1
#
_cell.length_a   1.000
_cell.length_b   1.000
_cell.length_c   1.000
_cell.angle_alpha   90.00
_cell.angle_beta   90.00
_cell.angle_gamma   90.00
#
_symmetry.space_group_name_H-M   'P 1'
#
loop_
_entity.id
_entity.type
_entity.pdbx_description
1 polymer ?
#
loop_
_entity_poly.entity_id
_entity_poly.type
_entity_poly.pdbx_seq_one_letter_code
_entity_poly.pdbx_strand_id
1 'polypeptide(L)'
;MSSQSDGWNMPKTWYRKVLKDWDVDRLLTDLEAKIQERYRQNSKKDLLLGLLCGYSLKKLCKDLHKGNAAVRTVLSNIYRDIETLTGEPNNTVKSSNLVYVLERHGYRRGYVVSAIQSRSIPQNLPSPTYTEFIGREADMKKLLERLSPDHGAHMITVHGIGGVGKTALVLEAAYVCLKASRENLVGLPRFNAIIFTSAKQQELIPDSILRRQQGQRNLRDIFREIAHALGDPTIIQSPPNDQFDRVRQSLSKQRTLLIVDNMETIEDRDQVIEFLYNLPICVKVVITTRERIALLPISLRNLPPDDGLQLIQQQAEEKSIVLNKEESELLYDRTGGIPLAIVYAIGQVSSGYSLNSVLEKLTSATGDVARFCFEQSVQGMKEQPPHKLLMALAIFPDSPIQTALVEVAGLTAAPVSVNDGLARLQQLSLVNLNPDKKRYEMLSLTREYALAELAAYPDFEKEARQRWVKWYLDFAHSYAGEDWEKWIHYNKLEQEEGNLRAVLYWCKDQDHYQEVRDLWLLLNHYANLYAYWDDRLDWLKWLIEQSERRGEWSSLVKIMIRKTWLLIRECSPQSLKDANEMLQQVWVLREHTDLCVQADLAENIVRLRIRQNDYTDARVWLDIEQQLVNQANLEEQKHIRHYVPILYHRAVIFYREHKYTEAKTLFQEVMHSAEKIAWYRVINSAQNWLADIAIEQGDRDRAQQLLIKGLTVAQSSKNKRRLARYQRSLARWEKKWGSLDKARQLSTKAMDSFKHLGMIQDAQEMQFLLDSP
;
A
#
# COMPACT_ATOMS: atom_id res chain seq x y z
N MET A 1 -48.25 67.26 35.91
CA MET A 1 -47.15 66.27 35.85
C MET A 1 -47.22 65.57 34.50
N SER A 2 -46.44 66.00 33.52
CA SER A 2 -46.24 65.29 32.25
C SER A 2 -44.74 65.17 32.03
N SER A 3 -44.21 63.96 32.22
CA SER A 3 -42.80 63.62 32.04
C SER A 3 -42.39 63.90 30.60
N GLN A 4 -41.47 64.85 30.41
CA GLN A 4 -40.74 65.07 29.17
C GLN A 4 -40.07 63.76 28.74
N SER A 5 -40.36 63.29 27.53
CA SER A 5 -39.71 62.13 26.94
C SER A 5 -38.27 62.48 26.57
N ASP A 6 -37.32 61.96 27.33
CA ASP A 6 -35.89 61.91 26.98
C ASP A 6 -35.71 61.08 25.69
N GLY A 7 -35.80 61.73 24.53
CA GLY A 7 -35.57 61.11 23.22
C GLY A 7 -34.09 60.90 22.96
N TRP A 8 -33.69 59.67 22.60
CA TRP A 8 -32.32 59.33 22.27
C TRP A 8 -32.07 59.72 20.80
N ASN A 9 -31.44 60.86 20.54
CA ASN A 9 -31.23 61.31 19.16
C ASN A 9 -30.17 60.44 18.44
N MET A 10 -30.61 59.48 17.63
CA MET A 10 -29.75 58.56 16.90
C MET A 10 -29.01 59.26 15.73
N PRO A 11 -27.73 58.90 15.45
CA PRO A 11 -27.03 59.39 14.27
C PRO A 11 -27.72 58.98 12.96
N LYS A 12 -27.97 59.94 12.05
CA LYS A 12 -28.63 59.69 10.74
C LYS A 12 -27.97 58.59 9.89
N THR A 13 -26.68 58.33 10.12
CA THR A 13 -25.90 57.29 9.46
C THR A 13 -26.30 55.87 9.86
N TRP A 14 -26.73 55.66 11.12
CA TRP A 14 -27.20 54.35 11.59
C TRP A 14 -28.53 53.99 10.93
N TYR A 15 -29.46 54.95 10.86
CA TYR A 15 -30.80 54.74 10.32
C TYR A 15 -30.77 54.29 8.86
N ARG A 16 -29.90 54.90 8.05
CA ARG A 16 -29.70 54.52 6.64
C ARG A 16 -29.13 53.11 6.48
N LYS A 17 -28.22 52.69 7.36
CA LYS A 17 -27.59 51.36 7.31
C LYS A 17 -28.58 50.26 7.69
N VAL A 18 -29.34 50.44 8.77
CA VAL A 18 -30.33 49.42 9.20
C VAL A 18 -31.47 49.30 8.21
N LEU A 19 -32.01 50.41 7.67
CA LEU A 19 -33.10 50.35 6.69
C LEU A 19 -32.72 49.70 5.36
N LYS A 20 -31.42 49.63 5.04
CA LYS A 20 -30.93 48.91 3.86
C LYS A 20 -31.07 47.40 4.05
N ASP A 21 -30.73 46.91 5.24
CA ASP A 21 -30.56 45.48 5.49
C ASP A 21 -31.76 44.83 6.22
N TRP A 22 -32.60 45.62 6.91
CA TRP A 22 -33.66 45.13 7.79
C TRP A 22 -35.04 45.73 7.49
N ASP A 23 -36.09 44.94 7.69
CA ASP A 23 -37.48 45.40 7.65
C ASP A 23 -37.91 45.96 9.02
N VAL A 24 -37.36 47.13 9.33
CA VAL A 24 -37.51 47.79 10.64
C VAL A 24 -38.98 48.09 10.96
N ASP A 25 -39.77 48.48 9.96
CA ASP A 25 -41.18 48.81 10.20
C ASP A 25 -41.99 47.58 10.56
N ARG A 26 -41.74 46.44 9.92
CA ARG A 26 -42.35 45.16 10.30
C ARG A 26 -41.92 44.73 11.70
N LEU A 27 -40.62 44.75 12.00
CA LEU A 27 -40.09 44.38 13.31
C LEU A 27 -40.70 45.22 14.45
N LEU A 28 -40.75 46.54 14.29
CA LEU A 28 -41.32 47.43 15.30
C LEU A 28 -42.83 47.24 15.44
N THR A 29 -43.55 47.00 14.33
CA THR A 29 -45.00 46.76 14.37
C THR A 29 -45.33 45.45 15.09
N ASP A 30 -44.58 44.38 14.81
CA ASP A 30 -44.79 43.09 15.48
C ASP A 30 -44.43 43.16 16.97
N LEU A 31 -43.36 43.89 17.34
CA LEU A 31 -43.00 44.16 18.74
C LEU A 31 -44.10 44.94 19.47
N GLU A 32 -44.61 46.03 18.87
CA GLU A 32 -45.69 46.84 19.44
C GLU A 32 -46.97 46.02 19.63
N ALA A 33 -47.30 45.16 18.65
CA ALA A 33 -48.47 44.27 18.72
C ALA A 33 -48.33 43.20 19.80
N LYS A 34 -47.14 42.62 19.97
CA LYS A 34 -46.91 41.49 20.89
C LYS A 34 -46.69 41.92 22.33
N ILE A 35 -45.98 43.03 22.55
CA ILE A 35 -45.57 43.50 23.88
C ILE A 35 -46.56 44.54 24.44
N GLN A 36 -47.45 45.10 23.60
CA GLN A 36 -48.39 46.16 23.96
C GLN A 36 -47.71 47.45 24.47
N GLU A 37 -46.43 47.66 24.16
CA GLU A 37 -45.68 48.89 24.43
C GLU A 37 -45.43 49.68 23.13
N ARG A 38 -45.42 51.03 23.20
CA ARG A 38 -45.10 51.90 22.06
C ARG A 38 -43.59 51.96 21.80
N TYR A 39 -43.06 50.95 21.14
CA TYR A 39 -41.64 50.82 20.81
C TYR A 39 -41.12 51.98 19.94
N ARG A 40 -41.93 52.52 19.01
CA ARG A 40 -41.54 53.62 18.12
C ARG A 40 -41.28 54.96 18.83
N GLN A 41 -41.86 55.17 20.01
CA GLN A 41 -41.77 56.40 20.80
C GLN A 41 -40.84 56.25 22.01
N ASN A 42 -40.15 55.11 22.13
CA ASN A 42 -39.30 54.77 23.27
C ASN A 42 -37.81 54.74 22.89
N SER A 43 -36.95 55.16 23.82
CA SER A 43 -35.49 54.98 23.81
C SER A 43 -34.97 53.57 23.45
N LYS A 44 -35.79 52.53 23.66
CA LYS A 44 -35.50 51.14 23.24
C LYS A 44 -35.26 51.02 21.74
N LYS A 45 -35.93 51.83 20.91
CA LYS A 45 -35.80 51.81 19.45
C LYS A 45 -34.37 52.13 19.01
N ASP A 46 -33.79 53.21 19.51
CA ASP A 46 -32.48 53.68 19.05
C ASP A 46 -31.36 52.71 19.45
N LEU A 47 -31.51 52.04 20.60
CA LEU A 47 -30.63 50.96 21.03
C LEU A 47 -30.78 49.69 20.20
N LEU A 48 -32.01 49.26 19.89
CA LEU A 48 -32.26 48.09 19.04
C LEU A 48 -31.68 48.31 17.64
N LEU A 49 -31.88 49.49 17.04
CA LEU A 49 -31.31 49.83 15.74
C LEU A 49 -29.78 49.90 15.78
N GLY A 50 -29.19 50.41 16.87
CA GLY A 50 -27.75 50.39 17.09
C GLY A 50 -27.17 48.97 17.17
N LEU A 51 -27.88 48.02 17.79
CA LEU A 51 -27.49 46.60 17.84
C LEU A 51 -27.56 45.95 16.46
N LEU A 52 -28.60 46.22 15.67
CA LEU A 52 -28.76 45.70 14.29
C LEU A 52 -27.66 46.21 13.34
N CYS A 53 -27.00 47.33 13.67
CA CYS A 53 -25.82 47.82 12.96
C CYS A 53 -24.52 47.05 13.29
N GLY A 54 -24.53 46.14 14.27
CA GLY A 54 -23.37 45.39 14.74
C GLY A 54 -22.45 46.18 15.71
N TYR A 55 -22.94 47.23 16.37
CA TYR A 55 -22.12 48.04 17.26
C TYR A 55 -22.00 47.44 18.67
N SER A 56 -20.80 47.52 19.24
CA SER A 56 -20.52 47.07 20.60
C SER A 56 -21.14 48.01 21.65
N LEU A 57 -21.41 47.47 22.84
CA LEU A 57 -21.92 48.22 24.00
C LEU A 57 -21.11 49.50 24.28
N LYS A 58 -19.78 49.41 24.18
CA LYS A 58 -18.85 50.51 24.40
C LYS A 58 -19.03 51.63 23.38
N LYS A 59 -19.32 51.29 22.12
CA LYS A 59 -19.59 52.24 21.03
C LYS A 59 -20.98 52.88 21.19
N LEU A 60 -22.00 52.08 21.53
CA LEU A 60 -23.35 52.58 21.80
C LEU A 60 -23.36 53.60 22.96
N CYS A 61 -22.67 53.33 24.07
CA CYS A 61 -22.60 54.27 25.20
C CYS A 61 -21.89 55.60 24.83
N LYS A 62 -20.84 55.51 24.00
CA LYS A 62 -20.06 56.68 23.55
C LYS A 62 -20.88 57.56 22.61
N ASP A 63 -21.53 56.95 21.62
CA ASP A 63 -22.26 57.68 20.56
C ASP A 63 -23.60 58.24 21.06
N LEU A 64 -24.19 57.67 22.12
CA LEU A 64 -25.44 58.13 22.75
C LEU A 64 -25.23 59.02 23.99
N HIS A 65 -23.97 59.27 24.40
CA HIS A 65 -23.57 60.11 25.54
C HIS A 65 -24.29 59.74 26.86
N LYS A 66 -24.37 58.43 27.17
CA LYS A 66 -25.05 57.93 28.39
C LYS A 66 -24.21 56.88 29.13
N GLY A 67 -24.45 56.77 30.44
CA GLY A 67 -23.72 55.86 31.33
C GLY A 67 -24.00 54.37 31.07
N ASN A 68 -22.97 53.54 31.25
CA ASN A 68 -22.97 52.11 30.92
C ASN A 68 -24.05 51.29 31.66
N ALA A 69 -24.37 51.65 32.91
CA ALA A 69 -25.40 50.99 33.72
C ALA A 69 -26.81 51.19 33.16
N ALA A 70 -27.15 52.41 32.72
CA ALA A 70 -28.47 52.71 32.16
C ALA A 70 -28.72 51.96 30.84
N VAL A 71 -27.69 51.85 29.99
CA VAL A 71 -27.78 51.16 28.70
C VAL A 71 -27.97 49.65 28.87
N ARG A 72 -27.30 49.01 29.85
CA ARG A 72 -27.42 47.57 30.11
C ARG A 72 -28.82 47.14 30.56
N THR A 73 -29.47 47.94 31.41
CA THR A 73 -30.84 47.66 31.87
C THR A 73 -31.83 47.70 30.70
N VAL A 74 -31.71 48.69 29.82
CA VAL A 74 -32.58 48.81 28.64
C VAL A 74 -32.32 47.67 27.63
N LEU A 75 -31.07 47.25 27.45
CA LEU A 75 -30.73 46.11 26.57
C LEU A 75 -31.27 44.77 27.08
N SER A 76 -31.24 44.54 28.39
CA SER A 76 -31.80 43.33 28.98
C SER A 76 -33.32 43.23 28.72
N ASN A 77 -34.01 44.37 28.77
CA ASN A 77 -35.41 44.44 28.38
C ASN A 77 -35.61 44.17 26.89
N ILE A 78 -34.78 44.75 26.01
CA ILE A 78 -34.84 44.49 24.56
C ILE A 78 -34.66 42.99 24.26
N TYR A 79 -33.75 42.29 24.93
CA TYR A 79 -33.57 40.84 24.71
C TYR A 79 -34.81 40.04 25.10
N ARG A 80 -35.39 40.34 26.27
CA ARG A 80 -36.64 39.70 26.72
C ARG A 80 -37.83 40.01 25.80
N ASP A 81 -37.88 41.24 25.29
CA ASP A 81 -38.90 41.70 24.34
C ASP A 81 -38.80 40.89 23.03
N ILE A 82 -37.58 40.58 22.58
CA ILE A 82 -37.32 39.76 21.37
C ILE A 82 -37.57 38.27 21.62
N GLU A 83 -37.26 37.74 22.80
CA GLU A 83 -37.65 36.38 23.23
C GLU A 83 -39.17 36.23 23.17
N THR A 84 -39.91 37.22 23.69
CA THR A 84 -41.37 37.24 23.67
C THR A 84 -41.94 37.32 22.25
N LEU A 85 -41.27 38.05 21.35
CA LEU A 85 -41.63 38.15 19.94
C LEU A 85 -41.42 36.82 19.19
N THR A 86 -40.27 36.20 19.41
CA THR A 86 -39.79 35.05 18.61
C THR A 86 -40.21 33.69 19.17
N GLY A 87 -40.61 33.64 20.45
CA GLY A 87 -40.91 32.40 21.16
C GLY A 87 -39.67 31.63 21.61
N GLU A 88 -38.49 32.25 21.56
CA GLU A 88 -37.25 31.67 22.08
C GLU A 88 -37.31 31.54 23.62
N PRO A 89 -36.68 30.52 24.22
CA PRO A 89 -36.71 30.32 25.67
C PRO A 89 -36.12 31.53 26.42
N ASN A 90 -36.60 31.79 27.65
CA ASN A 90 -36.11 32.91 28.46
C ASN A 90 -34.58 32.86 28.64
N ASN A 91 -33.94 34.04 28.52
CA ASN A 91 -32.50 34.26 28.73
C ASN A 91 -31.57 33.67 27.64
N THR A 92 -32.11 33.35 26.47
CA THR A 92 -31.37 32.82 25.31
C THR A 92 -30.94 33.92 24.34
N VAL A 93 -31.63 35.04 24.26
CA VAL A 93 -31.28 36.16 23.37
C VAL A 93 -30.27 37.06 24.07
N LYS A 94 -29.13 37.27 23.41
CA LYS A 94 -28.01 38.10 23.87
C LYS A 94 -27.48 38.92 22.69
N SER A 95 -26.59 39.87 22.96
CA SER A 95 -25.94 40.66 21.90
C SER A 95 -25.27 39.81 20.81
N SER A 96 -24.74 38.63 21.16
CA SER A 96 -24.00 37.76 20.25
C SER A 96 -24.87 36.99 19.25
N ASN A 97 -26.14 36.74 19.56
CA ASN A 97 -27.05 35.95 18.72
C ASN A 97 -28.34 36.68 18.31
N LEU A 98 -28.59 37.89 18.82
CA LEU A 98 -29.77 38.71 18.47
C LEU A 98 -29.97 38.85 16.95
N VAL A 99 -28.90 39.13 16.21
CA VAL A 99 -28.94 39.29 14.75
C VAL A 99 -29.38 37.99 14.08
N TYR A 100 -28.77 36.87 14.48
CA TYR A 100 -29.11 35.54 13.96
C TYR A 100 -30.57 35.16 14.26
N VAL A 101 -31.06 35.45 15.47
CA VAL A 101 -32.44 35.18 15.88
C VAL A 101 -33.41 35.98 15.00
N LEU A 102 -33.19 37.28 14.82
CA LEU A 102 -34.07 38.10 13.99
C LEU A 102 -34.00 37.76 12.49
N GLU A 103 -32.83 37.31 12.01
CA GLU A 103 -32.67 36.75 10.66
C GLU A 103 -33.48 35.47 10.47
N ARG A 104 -33.37 34.53 11.41
CA ARG A 104 -34.11 33.26 11.42
C ARG A 104 -35.62 33.48 11.41
N HIS A 105 -36.10 34.53 12.06
CA HIS A 105 -37.52 34.91 12.09
C HIS A 105 -37.94 35.85 10.95
N GLY A 106 -37.07 36.10 9.97
CA GLY A 106 -37.42 36.74 8.70
C GLY A 106 -37.51 38.26 8.73
N TYR A 107 -36.86 38.93 9.68
CA TYR A 107 -36.85 40.40 9.79
C TYR A 107 -35.76 41.09 8.94
N ARG A 108 -34.86 40.32 8.30
CA ARG A 108 -33.83 40.84 7.41
C ARG A 108 -34.31 40.88 5.95
N ARG A 109 -34.14 42.01 5.27
CA ARG A 109 -34.55 42.17 3.86
C ARG A 109 -33.73 41.25 2.97
N GLY A 110 -34.41 40.50 2.09
CA GLY A 110 -33.78 39.55 1.16
C GLY A 110 -33.54 38.13 1.74
N TYR A 111 -33.88 37.88 3.01
CA TYR A 111 -33.85 36.55 3.60
C TYR A 111 -35.25 35.91 3.49
N VAL A 112 -35.47 35.14 2.42
CA VAL A 112 -36.70 34.34 2.28
C VAL A 112 -36.56 33.14 3.20
N VAL A 113 -37.17 33.20 4.38
CA VAL A 113 -37.38 32.01 5.20
C VAL A 113 -38.41 31.16 4.46
N SER A 114 -37.96 30.18 3.68
CA SER A 114 -38.79 29.02 3.42
C SER A 114 -39.08 28.41 4.78
N ALA A 115 -40.34 28.43 5.21
CA ALA A 115 -40.79 27.68 6.36
C ALA A 115 -40.68 26.17 6.04
N ILE A 116 -39.45 25.64 6.02
CA ILE A 116 -39.22 24.22 6.19
C ILE A 116 -39.37 24.00 7.69
N GLN A 117 -40.53 23.53 8.13
CA GLN A 117 -40.60 22.77 9.37
C GLN A 117 -39.53 21.68 9.25
N SER A 118 -38.38 21.83 9.93
CA SER A 118 -37.40 20.76 9.99
C SER A 118 -38.09 19.58 10.66
N ARG A 119 -38.47 18.57 9.87
CA ARG A 119 -38.98 17.30 10.42
C ARG A 119 -37.92 16.81 11.41
N SER A 120 -38.29 16.74 12.69
CA SER A 120 -37.48 16.06 13.69
C SER A 120 -37.50 14.58 13.34
N ILE A 121 -36.39 14.09 12.81
CA ILE A 121 -36.20 12.68 12.49
C ILE A 121 -35.62 12.01 13.74
N PRO A 122 -36.31 11.03 14.35
CA PRO A 122 -35.78 10.27 15.48
C PRO A 122 -34.46 9.60 15.11
N GLN A 123 -33.41 9.89 15.89
CA GLN A 123 -32.07 9.37 15.64
C GLN A 123 -31.20 9.37 16.91
N ASN A 124 -30.26 8.42 16.98
CA ASN A 124 -29.25 8.30 18.04
C ASN A 124 -27.82 8.16 17.46
N LEU A 125 -27.54 8.76 16.30
CA LEU A 125 -26.22 8.70 15.67
C LEU A 125 -25.14 9.33 16.58
N PRO A 126 -24.02 8.63 16.80
CA PRO A 126 -22.87 9.19 17.51
C PRO A 126 -22.23 10.30 16.68
N SER A 127 -21.75 11.35 17.36
CA SER A 127 -21.03 12.45 16.71
C SER A 127 -19.83 11.93 15.89
N PRO A 128 -19.58 12.48 14.69
CA PRO A 128 -18.40 12.14 13.91
C PRO A 128 -17.12 12.40 14.72
N THR A 129 -16.15 11.50 14.62
CA THR A 129 -14.83 11.64 15.25
C THR A 129 -13.79 12.28 14.31
N TYR A 130 -14.21 12.74 13.14
CA TYR A 130 -13.39 13.36 12.09
C TYR A 130 -14.04 14.68 11.65
N THR A 131 -13.23 15.62 11.14
CA THR A 131 -13.74 16.91 10.63
C THR A 131 -14.22 16.81 9.18
N GLU A 132 -13.47 16.08 8.35
CA GLU A 132 -13.77 15.77 6.96
C GLU A 132 -13.55 14.28 6.70
N PHE A 133 -14.43 13.68 5.91
CA PHE A 133 -14.34 12.28 5.53
C PHE A 133 -13.54 12.14 4.24
N ILE A 134 -12.34 11.56 4.34
CA ILE A 134 -11.38 11.48 3.23
C ILE A 134 -11.46 10.14 2.50
N GLY A 135 -11.52 10.23 1.17
CA GLY A 135 -11.55 9.11 0.25
C GLY A 135 -12.85 8.31 0.30
N ARG A 136 -12.81 7.08 -0.24
CA ARG A 136 -13.92 6.11 -0.22
C ARG A 136 -15.16 6.52 -1.02
N GLU A 137 -15.03 7.40 -2.00
CA GLU A 137 -16.14 7.88 -2.82
C GLU A 137 -16.86 6.72 -3.52
N ALA A 138 -16.10 5.74 -4.02
CA ALA A 138 -16.65 4.55 -4.65
C ALA A 138 -17.42 3.66 -3.66
N ASP A 139 -16.89 3.47 -2.45
CA ASP A 139 -17.53 2.67 -1.40
C ASP A 139 -18.79 3.36 -0.87
N MET A 140 -18.73 4.69 -0.69
CA MET A 140 -19.84 5.54 -0.28
C MET A 140 -20.97 5.50 -1.30
N LYS A 141 -20.66 5.70 -2.58
CA LYS A 141 -21.64 5.62 -3.68
C LYS A 141 -22.35 4.27 -3.67
N LYS A 142 -21.59 3.18 -3.57
CA LYS A 142 -22.13 1.81 -3.52
C LYS A 142 -23.02 1.57 -2.31
N LEU A 143 -22.67 2.11 -1.14
CA LEU A 143 -23.49 2.01 0.06
C LEU A 143 -24.80 2.78 -0.09
N LEU A 144 -24.75 4.02 -0.57
CA LEU A 144 -25.93 4.86 -0.81
C LEU A 144 -26.86 4.25 -1.87
N GLU A 145 -26.32 3.70 -2.96
CA GLU A 145 -27.09 2.97 -3.97
C GLU A 145 -27.86 1.79 -3.36
N ARG A 146 -27.22 1.02 -2.48
CA ARG A 146 -27.84 -0.13 -1.80
C ARG A 146 -28.86 0.27 -0.74
N LEU A 147 -28.66 1.43 -0.12
CA LEU A 147 -29.60 2.03 0.82
C LEU A 147 -30.83 2.64 0.14
N SER A 148 -30.79 2.82 -1.18
CA SER A 148 -31.92 3.33 -1.94
C SER A 148 -33.20 2.49 -1.72
N PRO A 149 -34.38 3.12 -1.65
CA PRO A 149 -35.66 2.41 -1.56
C PRO A 149 -35.89 1.43 -2.72
N ASP A 150 -35.35 1.74 -3.91
CA ASP A 150 -35.55 0.95 -5.12
C ASP A 150 -34.64 -0.29 -5.17
N HIS A 151 -33.64 -0.36 -4.28
CA HIS A 151 -32.73 -1.49 -4.22
C HIS A 151 -33.36 -2.62 -3.37
N GLY A 152 -33.48 -3.83 -3.93
CA GLY A 152 -34.17 -4.96 -3.27
C GLY A 152 -33.49 -5.52 -2.01
N ALA A 153 -32.23 -5.15 -1.75
CA ALA A 153 -31.52 -5.60 -0.57
C ALA A 153 -31.95 -4.84 0.69
N HIS A 154 -32.48 -5.55 1.68
CA HIS A 154 -32.82 -4.99 2.99
C HIS A 154 -31.66 -5.06 3.99
N MET A 155 -30.67 -5.92 3.77
CA MET A 155 -29.52 -6.10 4.67
C MET A 155 -28.20 -6.00 3.90
N ILE A 156 -27.32 -5.11 4.37
CA ILE A 156 -26.05 -4.76 3.75
C ILE A 156 -24.94 -4.96 4.77
N THR A 157 -23.89 -5.68 4.41
CA THR A 157 -22.74 -5.87 5.29
C THR A 157 -21.56 -5.03 4.82
N VAL A 158 -20.96 -4.26 5.71
CA VAL A 158 -19.67 -3.58 5.51
C VAL A 158 -18.62 -4.30 6.34
N HIS A 159 -17.63 -4.91 5.68
CA HIS A 159 -16.62 -5.72 6.37
C HIS A 159 -15.19 -5.35 5.97
N GLY A 160 -14.22 -5.80 6.78
CA GLY A 160 -12.81 -5.47 6.65
C GLY A 160 -12.08 -5.53 7.99
N ILE A 161 -10.76 -5.38 7.99
CA ILE A 161 -9.95 -5.47 9.22
C ILE A 161 -10.33 -4.40 10.27
N GLY A 162 -9.87 -4.59 11.51
CA GLY A 162 -9.97 -3.55 12.54
C GLY A 162 -9.35 -2.24 12.06
N GLY A 163 -9.94 -1.10 12.45
CA GLY A 163 -9.38 0.23 12.16
C GLY A 163 -9.48 0.73 10.70
N VAL A 164 -10.02 -0.07 9.76
CA VAL A 164 -10.09 0.31 8.33
C VAL A 164 -11.11 1.43 8.00
N GLY A 165 -11.96 1.81 8.95
CA GLY A 165 -12.97 2.87 8.75
C GLY A 165 -14.38 2.40 8.42
N LYS A 166 -14.75 1.13 8.69
CA LYS A 166 -16.12 0.60 8.46
C LYS A 166 -17.21 1.44 9.13
N THR A 167 -17.06 1.68 10.43
CA THR A 167 -18.00 2.48 11.23
C THR A 167 -18.05 3.93 10.73
N ALA A 168 -16.90 4.52 10.39
CA ALA A 168 -16.85 5.87 9.85
C ALA A 168 -17.61 5.99 8.51
N LEU A 169 -17.41 5.06 7.57
CA LEU A 169 -18.15 5.05 6.29
C LEU A 169 -19.67 4.95 6.51
N VAL A 170 -20.10 4.06 7.40
CA VAL A 170 -21.53 3.85 7.66
C VAL A 170 -22.15 5.05 8.37
N LEU A 171 -21.43 5.66 9.32
CA LEU A 171 -21.88 6.88 9.99
C LEU A 171 -21.96 8.06 9.02
N GLU A 172 -20.97 8.24 8.15
CA GLU A 172 -20.99 9.29 7.13
C GLU A 172 -22.19 9.11 6.20
N ALA A 173 -22.42 7.90 5.70
CA ALA A 173 -23.59 7.59 4.88
C ALA A 173 -24.91 7.88 5.64
N ALA A 174 -24.97 7.57 6.93
CA ALA A 174 -26.12 7.85 7.78
C ALA A 174 -26.36 9.35 7.97
N TYR A 175 -25.29 10.15 8.14
CA TYR A 175 -25.38 11.61 8.21
C TYR A 175 -25.81 12.23 6.89
N VAL A 176 -25.31 11.74 5.75
CA VAL A 176 -25.76 12.12 4.41
C VAL A 176 -27.26 11.83 4.24
N CYS A 177 -27.70 10.63 4.63
CA CYS A 177 -29.13 10.26 4.61
C CYS A 177 -29.97 11.11 5.57
N LEU A 178 -29.47 11.43 6.76
CA LEU A 178 -30.16 12.30 7.72
C LEU A 178 -30.37 13.70 7.14
N LYS A 179 -29.33 14.28 6.55
CA LYS A 179 -29.39 15.59 5.87
C LYS A 179 -30.37 15.55 4.71
N ALA A 180 -30.28 14.54 3.84
CA ALA A 180 -31.20 14.35 2.72
C ALA A 180 -32.66 14.20 3.19
N SER A 181 -32.89 13.57 4.34
CA SER A 181 -34.22 13.38 4.90
C SER A 181 -34.79 14.67 5.53
N ARG A 182 -33.95 15.52 6.14
CA ARG A 182 -34.34 16.82 6.71
C ARG A 182 -34.60 17.88 5.64
N GLU A 183 -33.72 17.93 4.64
CA GLU A 183 -33.73 18.93 3.56
C GLU A 183 -34.52 18.46 2.34
N ASN A 184 -35.04 17.23 2.38
CA ASN A 184 -35.82 16.62 1.32
C ASN A 184 -35.09 16.56 -0.04
N LEU A 185 -33.79 16.25 -0.01
CA LEU A 185 -32.93 16.21 -1.20
C LEU A 185 -33.33 15.07 -2.14
N VAL A 186 -33.29 15.34 -3.44
CA VAL A 186 -33.62 14.37 -4.50
C VAL A 186 -32.36 13.58 -4.88
N GLY A 187 -32.51 12.28 -5.13
CA GLY A 187 -31.41 11.41 -5.58
C GLY A 187 -30.60 10.74 -4.46
N LEU A 188 -30.88 11.04 -3.19
CA LEU A 188 -30.26 10.40 -2.04
C LEU A 188 -31.29 9.58 -1.23
N PRO A 189 -30.87 8.48 -0.57
CA PRO A 189 -31.77 7.71 0.28
C PRO A 189 -32.28 8.53 1.47
N ARG A 190 -33.58 8.41 1.75
CA ARG A 190 -34.27 9.12 2.84
C ARG A 190 -34.96 8.16 3.79
N PHE A 191 -34.85 8.46 5.09
CA PHE A 191 -35.41 7.66 6.17
C PHE A 191 -36.23 8.54 7.12
N ASN A 192 -37.21 7.94 7.76
CA ASN A 192 -38.04 8.56 8.79
C ASN A 192 -37.49 8.35 10.20
N ALA A 193 -36.62 7.36 10.40
CA ALA A 193 -35.84 7.15 11.62
C ALA A 193 -34.46 6.56 11.27
N ILE A 194 -33.42 6.89 12.04
CA ILE A 194 -32.08 6.33 11.89
C ILE A 194 -31.58 5.86 13.26
N ILE A 195 -31.39 4.56 13.40
CA ILE A 195 -31.06 3.91 14.68
C ILE A 195 -29.67 3.30 14.56
N PHE A 196 -28.80 3.62 15.51
CA PHE A 196 -27.45 3.09 15.65
C PHE A 196 -27.35 2.28 16.94
N THR A 197 -26.88 1.05 16.84
CA THR A 197 -26.52 0.21 17.99
C THR A 197 -25.10 -0.32 17.78
N SER A 198 -24.30 -0.38 18.85
CA SER A 198 -22.91 -0.82 18.77
C SER A 198 -22.59 -1.78 19.89
N ALA A 199 -21.95 -2.90 19.55
CA ALA A 199 -21.43 -3.87 20.50
C ALA A 199 -19.93 -3.65 20.82
N LYS A 200 -19.39 -2.45 20.54
CA LYS A 200 -17.96 -2.13 20.69
C LYS A 200 -17.43 -2.42 22.11
N GLN A 201 -16.46 -3.33 22.22
CA GLN A 201 -15.86 -3.73 23.50
C GLN A 201 -14.63 -2.90 23.88
N GLN A 202 -13.93 -2.38 22.88
CA GLN A 202 -12.64 -1.71 23.05
C GLN A 202 -12.57 -0.45 22.21
N GLU A 203 -11.82 0.53 22.70
CA GLU A 203 -11.57 1.79 22.02
C GLU A 203 -10.09 2.12 22.11
N LEU A 204 -9.48 2.40 20.96
CA LEU A 204 -8.10 2.82 20.89
C LEU A 204 -8.05 4.33 21.09
N ILE A 205 -7.40 4.77 22.18
CA ILE A 205 -7.07 6.17 22.43
C ILE A 205 -5.56 6.36 22.25
N PRO A 206 -5.07 7.59 22.06
CA PRO A 206 -3.66 7.83 21.81
C PRO A 206 -2.73 7.09 22.77
N ASP A 207 -3.05 6.95 24.06
CA ASP A 207 -2.14 6.35 25.05
C ASP A 207 -2.42 4.89 25.45
N SER A 208 -3.55 4.29 25.05
CA SER A 208 -3.89 2.90 25.43
C SER A 208 -5.13 2.34 24.72
N ILE A 209 -5.40 1.04 24.92
CA ILE A 209 -6.69 0.41 24.59
C ILE A 209 -7.61 0.46 25.81
N LEU A 210 -8.66 1.26 25.74
CA LEU A 210 -9.72 1.28 26.74
C LEU A 210 -10.69 0.13 26.53
N ARG A 211 -10.93 -0.68 27.57
CA ARG A 211 -11.98 -1.71 27.59
C ARG A 211 -13.26 -1.13 28.20
N ARG A 212 -14.36 -1.16 27.44
CA ARG A 212 -15.66 -0.69 27.93
C ARG A 212 -16.26 -1.73 28.89
N GLN A 213 -16.67 -1.29 30.09
CA GLN A 213 -17.41 -2.13 31.04
C GLN A 213 -18.93 -2.14 30.78
N GLN A 214 -19.38 -2.05 29.52
CA GLN A 214 -20.81 -2.03 29.21
C GLN A 214 -21.46 -3.42 29.35
N GLY A 215 -22.77 -3.43 29.61
CA GLY A 215 -23.61 -4.58 29.93
C GLY A 215 -23.75 -5.65 28.83
N GLN A 216 -24.76 -6.52 28.98
CA GLN A 216 -24.96 -7.72 28.13
C GLN A 216 -25.11 -7.37 26.64
N ARG A 217 -24.19 -7.78 25.76
CA ARG A 217 -24.21 -7.46 24.32
C ARG A 217 -25.10 -8.42 23.54
N ASN A 218 -26.40 -8.34 23.81
CA ASN A 218 -27.40 -9.27 23.30
C ASN A 218 -28.54 -8.56 22.55
N LEU A 219 -29.47 -9.34 22.00
CA LEU A 219 -30.64 -8.85 21.27
C LEU A 219 -31.48 -7.84 22.07
N ARG A 220 -31.55 -7.96 23.40
CA ARG A 220 -32.31 -7.01 24.24
C ARG A 220 -31.68 -5.62 24.25
N ASP A 221 -30.36 -5.53 24.15
CA ASP A 221 -29.67 -4.25 24.06
C ASP A 221 -30.02 -3.54 22.74
N ILE A 222 -30.15 -4.29 21.64
CA ILE A 222 -30.66 -3.75 20.37
C ILE A 222 -32.09 -3.25 20.52
N PHE A 223 -32.98 -4.01 21.18
CA PHE A 223 -34.36 -3.57 21.42
C PHE A 223 -34.42 -2.31 22.28
N ARG A 224 -33.55 -2.20 23.29
CA ARG A 224 -33.44 -1.00 24.13
C ARG A 224 -33.02 0.22 23.31
N GLU A 225 -32.02 0.10 22.45
CA GLU A 225 -31.60 1.20 21.57
C GLU A 225 -32.70 1.61 20.58
N ILE A 226 -33.43 0.64 20.01
CA ILE A 226 -34.58 0.92 19.14
C ILE A 226 -35.67 1.69 19.91
N ALA A 227 -36.01 1.22 21.12
CA ALA A 227 -37.02 1.85 21.97
C ALA A 227 -36.65 3.30 22.34
N HIS A 228 -35.38 3.53 22.72
CA HIS A 228 -34.89 4.87 23.04
C HIS A 228 -34.87 5.79 21.82
N ALA A 229 -34.37 5.32 20.68
CA ALA A 229 -34.28 6.12 19.46
C ALA A 229 -35.67 6.51 18.93
N LEU A 230 -36.67 5.64 19.06
CA LEU A 230 -38.04 5.90 18.62
C LEU A 230 -38.90 6.60 19.68
N GLY A 231 -38.44 6.70 20.93
CA GLY A 231 -39.22 7.23 22.04
C GLY A 231 -40.42 6.34 22.42
N ASP A 232 -40.30 5.02 22.23
CA ASP A 232 -41.36 4.05 22.46
C ASP A 232 -41.02 3.14 23.67
N PRO A 233 -41.39 3.53 24.91
CA PRO A 233 -41.06 2.77 26.10
C PRO A 233 -41.84 1.44 26.19
N THR A 234 -42.89 1.26 25.38
CA THR A 234 -43.73 0.05 25.43
C THR A 234 -42.98 -1.21 24.99
N ILE A 235 -41.93 -1.05 24.17
CA ILE A 235 -41.05 -2.13 23.73
C ILE A 235 -40.33 -2.76 24.94
N ILE A 236 -39.71 -1.95 25.80
CA ILE A 236 -38.95 -2.44 26.96
C ILE A 236 -39.90 -2.95 28.06
N GLN A 237 -41.07 -2.32 28.21
CA GLN A 237 -42.08 -2.70 29.21
C GLN A 237 -42.81 -4.02 28.87
N SER A 238 -42.76 -4.46 27.61
CA SER A 238 -43.40 -5.71 27.19
C SER A 238 -42.61 -6.94 27.67
N PRO A 239 -43.29 -8.07 27.95
CA PRO A 239 -42.63 -9.34 28.26
C PRO A 239 -41.63 -9.73 27.17
N PRO A 240 -40.49 -10.38 27.49
CA PRO A 240 -39.43 -10.70 26.53
C PRO A 240 -39.89 -11.38 25.23
N ASN A 241 -40.89 -12.26 25.32
CA ASN A 241 -41.44 -12.98 24.16
C ASN A 241 -42.23 -12.07 23.20
N ASP A 242 -42.77 -10.94 23.69
CA ASP A 242 -43.59 -10.01 22.92
C ASP A 242 -42.78 -8.81 22.38
N GLN A 243 -41.56 -8.59 22.88
CA GLN A 243 -40.72 -7.45 22.51
C GLN A 243 -40.41 -7.44 21.00
N PHE A 244 -40.20 -8.61 20.40
CA PHE A 244 -39.93 -8.73 18.97
C PHE A 244 -41.10 -8.21 18.12
N ASP A 245 -42.33 -8.65 18.40
CA ASP A 245 -43.52 -8.20 17.67
C ASP A 245 -43.79 -6.71 17.87
N ARG A 246 -43.51 -6.17 19.06
CA ARG A 246 -43.59 -4.73 19.34
C ARG A 246 -42.60 -3.93 18.51
N VAL A 247 -41.34 -4.35 18.47
CA VAL A 247 -40.30 -3.73 17.62
C VAL A 247 -40.74 -3.75 16.16
N ARG A 248 -41.21 -4.90 15.66
CA ARG A 248 -41.70 -5.04 14.28
C ARG A 248 -42.88 -4.13 13.98
N GLN A 249 -43.84 -4.02 14.90
CA GLN A 249 -45.00 -3.14 14.79
C GLN A 249 -44.61 -1.65 14.81
N SER A 250 -43.59 -1.28 15.59
CA SER A 250 -43.11 0.10 15.67
C SER A 250 -42.35 0.49 14.40
N LEU A 251 -41.45 -0.39 13.94
CA LEU A 251 -40.65 -0.19 12.72
C LEU A 251 -41.49 -0.24 11.44
N SER A 252 -42.57 -1.03 11.36
CA SER A 252 -43.39 -1.14 10.15
C SER A 252 -44.11 0.16 9.77
N LYS A 253 -44.30 1.07 10.72
CA LYS A 253 -44.99 2.36 10.52
C LYS A 253 -44.16 3.39 9.76
N GLN A 254 -42.85 3.20 9.63
CA GLN A 254 -41.94 4.21 9.12
C GLN A 254 -40.71 3.62 8.43
N ARG A 255 -40.14 4.32 7.44
CA ARG A 255 -38.90 3.86 6.81
C ARG A 255 -37.73 4.08 7.75
N THR A 256 -37.01 3.01 8.10
CA THR A 256 -35.97 3.07 9.13
C THR A 256 -34.64 2.58 8.58
N LEU A 257 -33.56 3.29 8.90
CA LEU A 257 -32.20 2.76 8.76
C LEU A 257 -31.74 2.24 10.12
N LEU A 258 -31.47 0.95 10.23
CA LEU A 258 -30.90 0.31 11.42
C LEU A 258 -29.43 -0.04 11.16
N ILE A 259 -28.54 0.50 11.97
CA ILE A 259 -27.10 0.27 11.88
C ILE A 259 -26.69 -0.59 13.09
N VAL A 260 -26.13 -1.76 12.82
CA VAL A 260 -25.61 -2.68 13.83
C VAL A 260 -24.10 -2.72 13.69
N ASP A 261 -23.41 -2.06 14.62
CA ASP A 261 -21.96 -1.91 14.60
C ASP A 261 -21.24 -2.97 15.44
N ASN A 262 -20.16 -3.52 14.91
CA ASN A 262 -19.26 -4.48 15.58
C ASN A 262 -19.91 -5.86 15.86
N MET A 263 -20.60 -6.43 14.86
CA MET A 263 -21.41 -7.66 14.97
C MET A 263 -20.66 -8.87 15.55
N GLU A 264 -19.37 -9.01 15.31
CA GLU A 264 -18.55 -10.15 15.78
C GLU A 264 -18.43 -10.25 17.31
N THR A 265 -18.87 -9.22 18.04
CA THR A 265 -18.77 -9.14 19.50
C THR A 265 -20.09 -9.36 20.24
N ILE A 266 -21.17 -9.63 19.49
CA ILE A 266 -22.50 -9.95 20.01
C ILE A 266 -22.53 -11.41 20.47
N GLU A 267 -23.11 -11.66 21.64
CA GLU A 267 -23.11 -12.97 22.30
C GLU A 267 -24.13 -13.95 21.68
N ASP A 268 -25.30 -13.46 21.27
CA ASP A 268 -26.42 -14.22 20.70
C ASP A 268 -26.57 -13.98 19.18
N ARG A 269 -25.44 -14.07 18.46
CA ARG A 269 -25.33 -13.72 17.03
C ARG A 269 -26.44 -14.33 16.15
N ASP A 270 -26.77 -15.61 16.34
CA ASP A 270 -27.78 -16.29 15.52
C ASP A 270 -29.19 -15.71 15.73
N GLN A 271 -29.56 -15.40 16.98
CA GLN A 271 -30.84 -14.77 17.31
C GLN A 271 -30.91 -13.36 16.74
N VAL A 272 -29.82 -12.61 16.77
CA VAL A 272 -29.76 -11.27 16.16
C VAL A 272 -29.87 -11.35 14.63
N ILE A 273 -29.21 -12.32 13.99
CA ILE A 273 -29.33 -12.50 12.54
C ILE A 273 -30.77 -12.87 12.17
N GLU A 274 -31.39 -13.82 12.88
CA GLU A 274 -32.80 -14.20 12.69
C GLU A 274 -33.74 -13.00 12.87
N PHE A 275 -33.51 -12.19 13.91
CA PHE A 275 -34.22 -10.92 14.14
C PHE A 275 -34.12 -10.00 12.92
N LEU A 276 -32.91 -9.73 12.43
CA LEU A 276 -32.65 -8.79 11.34
C LEU A 276 -33.28 -9.26 10.01
N TYR A 277 -33.30 -10.56 9.73
CA TYR A 277 -33.96 -11.13 8.55
C TYR A 277 -35.48 -10.99 8.57
N ASN A 278 -36.10 -11.06 9.76
CA ASN A 278 -37.55 -11.00 9.92
C ASN A 278 -38.09 -9.56 10.08
N LEU A 279 -37.25 -8.54 9.86
CA LEU A 279 -37.66 -7.14 9.90
C LEU A 279 -38.54 -6.77 8.70
N PRO A 280 -39.42 -5.76 8.84
CA PRO A 280 -40.24 -5.28 7.74
C PRO A 280 -39.40 -4.74 6.57
N ILE A 281 -39.88 -4.89 5.33
CA ILE A 281 -39.18 -4.45 4.10
C ILE A 281 -38.89 -2.93 4.08
N CYS A 282 -39.63 -2.13 4.85
CA CYS A 282 -39.39 -0.70 5.01
C CYS A 282 -38.14 -0.37 5.85
N VAL A 283 -37.49 -1.38 6.44
CA VAL A 283 -36.26 -1.24 7.22
C VAL A 283 -35.06 -1.64 6.37
N LYS A 284 -34.07 -0.74 6.29
CA LYS A 284 -32.74 -1.05 5.76
C LYS A 284 -31.80 -1.31 6.93
N VAL A 285 -31.07 -2.42 6.88
CA VAL A 285 -30.09 -2.81 7.89
C VAL A 285 -28.69 -2.69 7.29
N VAL A 286 -27.79 -2.00 8.01
CA VAL A 286 -26.36 -1.98 7.71
C VAL A 286 -25.60 -2.58 8.88
N ILE A 287 -24.83 -3.63 8.61
CA ILE A 287 -24.02 -4.33 9.60
C ILE A 287 -22.55 -3.98 9.37
N THR A 288 -21.84 -3.52 10.40
CA THR A 288 -20.37 -3.46 10.34
C THR A 288 -19.78 -4.66 11.07
N THR A 289 -18.77 -5.29 10.46
CA THR A 289 -18.11 -6.44 11.10
C THR A 289 -16.68 -6.66 10.59
N ARG A 290 -15.84 -7.31 11.41
CA ARG A 290 -14.54 -7.83 10.94
C ARG A 290 -14.66 -9.09 10.09
N GLU A 291 -15.82 -9.76 10.11
CA GLU A 291 -16.04 -11.01 9.40
C GLU A 291 -16.80 -10.85 8.07
N ARG A 292 -16.47 -11.66 7.06
CA ARG A 292 -17.26 -11.75 5.83
C ARG A 292 -18.55 -12.51 6.10
N ILE A 293 -19.67 -11.80 6.14
CA ILE A 293 -21.01 -12.37 6.18
C ILE A 293 -21.59 -12.35 4.76
N ALA A 294 -22.31 -13.41 4.35
CA ALA A 294 -22.76 -13.66 2.97
C ALA A 294 -23.85 -12.70 2.43
N LEU A 295 -24.04 -11.55 3.07
CA LEU A 295 -25.13 -10.61 2.84
C LEU A 295 -24.62 -9.36 2.13
N LEU A 296 -24.72 -9.37 0.79
CA LEU A 296 -24.34 -8.25 -0.11
C LEU A 296 -23.17 -7.41 0.42
N PRO A 297 -21.96 -7.99 0.50
CA PRO A 297 -20.85 -7.36 1.19
C PRO A 297 -20.32 -6.11 0.45
N ILE A 298 -19.90 -5.12 1.23
CA ILE A 298 -18.98 -4.03 0.85
C ILE A 298 -17.68 -4.30 1.60
N SER A 299 -16.64 -4.68 0.87
CA SER A 299 -15.33 -5.00 1.45
C SER A 299 -14.47 -3.75 1.48
N LEU A 300 -14.18 -3.24 2.66
CA LEU A 300 -13.22 -2.15 2.84
C LEU A 300 -11.79 -2.69 2.95
N ARG A 301 -10.93 -2.18 2.10
CA ARG A 301 -9.47 -2.38 2.14
C ARG A 301 -8.79 -1.17 2.78
N ASN A 302 -7.48 -1.14 2.92
CA ASN A 302 -6.75 0.07 3.29
C ASN A 302 -7.03 1.25 2.34
N LEU A 303 -6.77 2.48 2.79
CA LEU A 303 -6.80 3.64 1.92
C LEU A 303 -5.68 3.54 0.88
N PRO A 304 -5.92 3.94 -0.38
CA PRO A 304 -4.86 4.09 -1.37
C PRO A 304 -3.88 5.20 -0.95
N PRO A 305 -2.67 5.25 -1.56
CA PRO A 305 -1.63 6.21 -1.18
C PRO A 305 -2.10 7.66 -1.19
N ASP A 306 -2.84 8.08 -2.21
CA ASP A 306 -3.31 9.47 -2.34
C ASP A 306 -4.26 9.85 -1.19
N ASP A 307 -5.29 9.04 -0.94
CA ASP A 307 -6.26 9.27 0.16
C ASP A 307 -5.58 9.15 1.54
N GLY A 308 -4.63 8.22 1.68
CA GLY A 308 -3.88 8.00 2.91
C GLY A 308 -3.00 9.19 3.27
N LEU A 309 -2.28 9.74 2.30
CA LEU A 309 -1.46 10.94 2.48
C LEU A 309 -2.32 12.18 2.76
N GLN A 310 -3.49 12.30 2.13
CA GLN A 310 -4.46 13.36 2.45
C GLN A 310 -4.95 13.27 3.91
N LEU A 311 -5.26 12.06 4.40
CA LEU A 311 -5.63 11.85 5.80
C LEU A 311 -4.49 12.22 6.76
N ILE A 312 -3.25 11.88 6.41
CA ILE A 312 -2.07 12.27 7.20
C ILE A 312 -1.95 13.79 7.27
N GLN A 313 -2.09 14.47 6.14
CA GLN A 313 -2.00 15.91 6.06
C GLN A 313 -3.08 16.59 6.91
N GLN A 314 -4.35 16.19 6.75
CA GLN A 314 -5.47 16.74 7.54
C GLN A 314 -5.23 16.57 9.03
N GLN A 315 -4.84 15.37 9.47
CA GLN A 315 -4.60 15.08 10.89
C GLN A 315 -3.39 15.83 11.45
N ALA A 316 -2.36 16.07 10.64
CA ALA A 316 -1.20 16.87 11.03
C ALA A 316 -1.57 18.35 11.17
N GLU A 317 -2.33 18.91 10.22
CA GLU A 317 -2.81 20.30 10.26
C GLU A 317 -3.70 20.58 11.48
N GLU A 318 -4.65 19.69 11.77
CA GLU A 318 -5.54 19.81 12.94
C GLU A 318 -4.79 19.85 14.27
N LYS A 319 -3.68 19.10 14.36
CA LYS A 319 -2.85 18.98 15.56
C LYS A 319 -1.63 19.90 15.53
N SER A 320 -1.53 20.78 14.52
CA SER A 320 -0.41 21.72 14.32
C SER A 320 0.97 21.03 14.27
N ILE A 321 1.04 19.84 13.66
CA ILE A 321 2.27 19.08 13.43
C ILE A 321 2.77 19.38 12.01
N VAL A 322 4.08 19.62 11.88
CA VAL A 322 4.74 19.77 10.58
C VAL A 322 5.41 18.45 10.21
N LEU A 323 4.95 17.83 9.13
CA LEU A 323 5.57 16.63 8.53
C LEU A 323 6.04 16.99 7.12
N ASN A 324 7.22 16.51 6.75
CA ASN A 324 7.68 16.59 5.37
C ASN A 324 7.08 15.44 4.53
N LYS A 325 7.35 15.46 3.21
CA LYS A 325 6.81 14.46 2.28
C LYS A 325 7.33 13.05 2.57
N GLU A 326 8.63 12.90 2.82
CA GLU A 326 9.27 11.61 3.10
C GLU A 326 8.76 11.00 4.42
N GLU A 327 8.56 11.82 5.45
CA GLU A 327 7.97 11.42 6.73
C GLU A 327 6.52 10.95 6.58
N SER A 328 5.75 11.63 5.73
CA SER A 328 4.35 11.28 5.44
C SER A 328 4.26 9.95 4.67
N GLU A 329 5.13 9.77 3.66
CA GLU A 329 5.24 8.51 2.92
C GLU A 329 5.67 7.36 3.85
N LEU A 330 6.66 7.59 4.71
CA LEU A 330 7.11 6.59 5.68
C LEU A 330 6.01 6.22 6.69
N LEU A 331 5.26 7.19 7.20
CA LEU A 331 4.11 6.94 8.09
C LEU A 331 3.01 6.14 7.38
N TYR A 332 2.71 6.47 6.12
CA TYR A 332 1.74 5.72 5.31
C TYR A 332 2.19 4.25 5.13
N ASP A 333 3.46 4.04 4.78
CA ASP A 333 4.02 2.70 4.58
C ASP A 333 3.97 1.86 5.85
N ARG A 334 4.29 2.46 7.01
CA ARG A 334 4.26 1.78 8.32
C ARG A 334 2.86 1.50 8.84
N THR A 335 1.90 2.38 8.56
CA THR A 335 0.49 2.16 8.92
C THR A 335 -0.24 1.26 7.93
N GLY A 336 0.34 1.00 6.76
CA GLY A 336 -0.26 0.24 5.68
C GLY A 336 -1.54 0.88 5.12
N GLY A 337 -1.70 2.19 5.27
CA GLY A 337 -2.91 2.93 4.87
C GLY A 337 -4.16 2.64 5.72
N ILE A 338 -3.99 2.13 6.95
CA ILE A 338 -5.10 1.91 7.89
C ILE A 338 -5.46 3.24 8.58
N PRO A 339 -6.67 3.80 8.39
CA PRO A 339 -7.04 5.12 8.92
C PRO A 339 -6.84 5.27 10.43
N LEU A 340 -7.27 4.26 11.21
CA LEU A 340 -7.12 4.32 12.66
C LEU A 340 -5.64 4.33 13.10
N ALA A 341 -4.78 3.59 12.39
CA ALA A 341 -3.35 3.57 12.67
C ALA A 341 -2.70 4.92 12.38
N ILE A 342 -3.11 5.58 11.28
CA ILE A 342 -2.69 6.95 10.92
C ILE A 342 -3.09 7.94 12.01
N VAL A 343 -4.38 7.99 12.36
CA VAL A 343 -4.91 8.92 13.37
C VAL A 343 -4.24 8.70 14.74
N TYR A 344 -4.03 7.43 15.12
CA TYR A 344 -3.33 7.06 16.34
C TYR A 344 -1.87 7.54 16.35
N ALA A 345 -1.12 7.27 15.27
CA ALA A 345 0.27 7.65 15.18
C ALA A 345 0.48 9.17 15.27
N ILE A 346 -0.36 9.94 14.58
CA ILE A 346 -0.31 11.41 14.64
C ILE A 346 -0.78 11.90 16.02
N GLY A 347 -1.75 11.24 16.64
CA GLY A 347 -2.17 11.52 18.03
C GLY A 347 -1.03 11.32 19.04
N GLN A 348 -0.23 10.27 18.88
CA GLN A 348 0.97 10.02 19.69
C GLN A 348 2.03 11.11 19.49
N VAL A 349 2.30 11.51 18.25
CA VAL A 349 3.24 12.63 17.97
C VAL A 349 2.75 13.92 18.63
N SER A 350 1.44 14.22 18.54
CA SER A 350 0.82 15.37 19.20
C SER A 350 0.93 15.32 20.73
N SER A 351 0.99 14.11 21.30
CA SER A 351 1.15 13.89 22.75
C SER A 351 2.61 13.97 23.22
N GLY A 352 3.55 14.29 22.32
CA GLY A 352 4.97 14.56 22.64
C GLY A 352 5.94 13.43 22.31
N TYR A 353 5.49 12.32 21.71
CA TYR A 353 6.38 11.26 21.25
C TYR A 353 7.09 11.66 19.94
N SER A 354 8.34 11.22 19.76
CA SER A 354 9.06 11.44 18.50
C SER A 354 8.48 10.54 17.40
N LEU A 355 8.48 11.03 16.15
CA LEU A 355 7.99 10.27 15.00
C LEU A 355 8.69 8.91 14.89
N ASN A 356 10.01 8.86 15.03
CA ASN A 356 10.78 7.60 14.99
C ASN A 356 10.32 6.60 16.06
N SER A 357 10.08 7.05 17.30
CA SER A 357 9.59 6.17 18.36
C SER A 357 8.18 5.65 18.07
N VAL A 358 7.32 6.47 17.47
CA VAL A 358 5.97 6.06 17.06
C VAL A 358 6.04 5.04 15.93
N LEU A 359 6.88 5.27 14.91
CA LEU A 359 7.06 4.34 13.80
C LEU A 359 7.58 2.98 14.29
N GLU A 360 8.51 2.95 15.24
CA GLU A 360 8.98 1.71 15.89
C GLU A 360 7.88 0.99 16.68
N LYS A 361 6.99 1.74 17.34
CA LYS A 361 5.83 1.16 18.04
C LYS A 361 4.76 0.62 17.08
N LEU A 362 4.58 1.25 15.92
CA LEU A 362 3.64 0.79 14.89
C LEU A 362 4.11 -0.52 14.27
N THR A 363 5.43 -0.66 14.04
CA THR A 363 6.02 -1.91 13.55
C THR A 363 6.11 -3.00 14.62
N SER A 364 6.00 -2.62 15.89
CA SER A 364 5.90 -3.58 16.98
C SER A 364 4.54 -4.25 16.93
N ALA A 365 4.56 -5.55 16.69
CA ALA A 365 3.38 -6.41 16.78
C ALA A 365 2.73 -6.45 18.18
N THR A 366 3.47 -6.07 19.22
CA THR A 366 2.93 -5.90 20.59
C THR A 366 2.32 -4.52 20.81
N GLY A 367 2.45 -3.61 19.83
CA GLY A 367 1.87 -2.28 19.87
C GLY A 367 0.35 -2.30 19.91
N ASP A 368 -0.23 -1.26 20.52
CA ASP A 368 -1.67 -1.17 20.76
C ASP A 368 -2.51 -1.22 19.47
N VAL A 369 -1.99 -0.69 18.36
CA VAL A 369 -2.68 -0.73 17.06
C VAL A 369 -2.81 -2.17 16.54
N ALA A 370 -1.72 -2.93 16.54
CA ALA A 370 -1.71 -4.31 16.06
C ALA A 370 -2.62 -5.18 16.92
N ARG A 371 -2.51 -5.04 18.25
CA ARG A 371 -3.39 -5.74 19.21
C ARG A 371 -4.86 -5.42 18.98
N PHE A 372 -5.21 -4.13 18.89
CA PHE A 372 -6.58 -3.69 18.65
C PHE A 372 -7.16 -4.23 17.34
N CYS A 373 -6.36 -4.26 16.28
CA CYS A 373 -6.80 -4.68 14.95
C CYS A 373 -6.92 -6.20 14.80
N PHE A 374 -6.07 -6.99 15.47
CA PHE A 374 -5.90 -8.42 15.15
C PHE A 374 -6.08 -9.39 16.33
N GLU A 375 -5.76 -9.01 17.58
CA GLU A 375 -5.70 -9.93 18.74
C GLU A 375 -6.99 -10.73 18.90
N GLN A 376 -8.13 -10.04 18.86
CA GLN A 376 -9.46 -10.67 19.00
C GLN A 376 -9.79 -11.63 17.85
N SER A 377 -9.40 -11.29 16.61
CA SER A 377 -9.66 -12.14 15.44
C SER A 377 -8.82 -13.42 15.46
N VAL A 378 -7.61 -13.36 16.03
CA VAL A 378 -6.68 -14.49 16.09
C VAL A 378 -6.93 -15.40 17.30
N GLN A 379 -7.39 -14.85 18.42
CA GLN A 379 -7.60 -15.58 19.67
C GLN A 379 -8.45 -16.85 19.50
N GLY A 380 -9.52 -16.80 18.72
CA GLY A 380 -10.44 -17.93 18.51
C GLY A 380 -9.90 -19.06 17.62
N MET A 381 -8.76 -18.86 16.96
CA MET A 381 -8.16 -19.83 16.05
C MET A 381 -6.75 -20.27 16.45
N LYS A 382 -6.26 -19.88 17.64
CA LYS A 382 -4.92 -20.25 18.13
C LYS A 382 -4.70 -21.75 18.07
N GLU A 383 -3.48 -22.13 17.68
CA GLU A 383 -3.00 -23.51 17.47
C GLU A 383 -3.73 -24.35 16.39
N GLN A 384 -4.80 -23.82 15.77
CA GLN A 384 -5.53 -24.49 14.70
C GLN A 384 -4.85 -24.27 13.32
N PRO A 385 -5.23 -25.04 12.28
CA PRO A 385 -4.69 -24.87 10.92
C PRO A 385 -4.71 -23.43 10.36
N PRO A 386 -5.79 -22.61 10.53
CA PRO A 386 -5.77 -21.21 10.11
C PRO A 386 -4.65 -20.38 10.76
N HIS A 387 -4.36 -20.62 12.04
CA HIS A 387 -3.31 -19.89 12.76
C HIS A 387 -1.91 -20.27 12.27
N LYS A 388 -1.66 -21.57 12.02
CA LYS A 388 -0.41 -22.03 11.40
C LYS A 388 -0.21 -21.43 10.00
N LEU A 389 -1.27 -21.35 9.19
CA LEU A 389 -1.24 -20.73 7.86
C LEU A 389 -0.96 -19.22 7.94
N LEU A 390 -1.57 -18.51 8.89
CA LEU A 390 -1.32 -17.08 9.10
C LEU A 390 0.15 -16.82 9.41
N MET A 391 0.69 -17.55 10.39
CA MET A 391 2.10 -17.43 10.80
C MET A 391 3.07 -17.85 9.67
N ALA A 392 2.77 -18.95 8.96
CA ALA A 392 3.58 -19.40 7.84
C ALA A 392 3.59 -18.38 6.69
N LEU A 393 2.45 -17.80 6.34
CA LEU A 393 2.36 -16.78 5.28
C LEU A 393 3.17 -15.53 5.62
N ALA A 394 3.30 -15.19 6.91
CA ALA A 394 4.06 -14.03 7.36
C ALA A 394 5.59 -14.18 7.17
N ILE A 395 6.11 -15.41 7.08
CA ILE A 395 7.53 -15.66 6.79
C ILE A 395 7.90 -15.13 5.40
N PHE A 396 6.99 -15.22 4.44
CA PHE A 396 7.22 -14.79 3.06
C PHE A 396 7.13 -13.25 2.96
N PRO A 397 8.11 -12.57 2.34
CA PRO A 397 7.98 -11.15 2.02
C PRO A 397 6.97 -10.92 0.89
N ASP A 398 6.94 -11.80 -0.10
CA ASP A 398 6.06 -11.72 -1.26
C ASP A 398 5.05 -12.87 -1.24
N SER A 399 3.87 -12.63 -1.81
CA SER A 399 2.79 -13.61 -1.91
C SER A 399 3.31 -14.92 -2.53
N PRO A 400 3.36 -16.03 -1.77
CA PRO A 400 3.98 -17.26 -2.23
C PRO A 400 3.02 -18.12 -3.07
N ILE A 401 3.57 -19.11 -3.75
CA ILE A 401 2.76 -20.21 -4.31
C ILE A 401 2.11 -20.98 -3.15
N GLN A 402 0.85 -21.39 -3.33
CA GLN A 402 0.08 -22.09 -2.29
C GLN A 402 0.77 -23.36 -1.79
N THR A 403 1.45 -24.12 -2.67
CA THR A 403 2.19 -25.33 -2.26
C THR A 403 3.34 -25.02 -1.30
N ALA A 404 4.03 -23.89 -1.48
CA ALA A 404 5.07 -23.42 -0.55
C ALA A 404 4.47 -23.09 0.81
N LEU A 405 3.36 -22.33 0.82
CA LEU A 405 2.66 -21.97 2.05
C LEU A 405 2.21 -23.21 2.85
N VAL A 406 1.65 -24.20 2.17
CA VAL A 406 1.16 -25.44 2.79
C VAL A 406 2.30 -26.28 3.37
N GLU A 407 3.43 -26.36 2.66
CA GLU A 407 4.65 -27.01 3.18
C GLU A 407 5.14 -26.31 4.45
N VAL A 408 5.34 -24.99 4.39
CA VAL A 408 5.85 -24.20 5.53
C VAL A 408 4.95 -24.32 6.75
N ALA A 409 3.62 -24.29 6.55
CA ALA A 409 2.64 -24.49 7.60
C ALA A 409 2.62 -25.92 8.18
N GLY A 410 3.25 -26.90 7.52
CA GLY A 410 3.27 -28.30 7.94
C GLY A 410 1.92 -29.00 7.76
N LEU A 411 1.16 -28.63 6.73
CA LEU A 411 -0.22 -29.08 6.50
C LEU A 411 -0.41 -29.87 5.19
N THR A 412 0.66 -30.39 4.61
CA THR A 412 0.63 -31.14 3.33
C THR A 412 -0.29 -32.36 3.35
N ALA A 413 -0.40 -33.04 4.49
CA ALA A 413 -1.27 -34.20 4.66
C ALA A 413 -2.75 -33.84 4.91
N ALA A 414 -3.11 -32.57 5.03
CA ALA A 414 -4.44 -32.11 5.44
C ALA A 414 -5.05 -31.06 4.48
N PRO A 415 -5.29 -31.40 3.19
CA PRO A 415 -5.74 -30.43 2.18
C PRO A 415 -7.11 -29.81 2.49
N VAL A 416 -8.02 -30.54 3.14
CA VAL A 416 -9.33 -30.01 3.58
C VAL A 416 -9.12 -28.91 4.61
N SER A 417 -8.31 -29.18 5.64
CA SER A 417 -7.98 -28.20 6.69
C SER A 417 -7.25 -26.97 6.16
N VAL A 418 -6.47 -27.11 5.08
CA VAL A 418 -5.84 -25.96 4.40
C VAL A 418 -6.90 -25.06 3.78
N ASN A 419 -7.84 -25.63 3.01
CA ASN A 419 -8.87 -24.85 2.35
C ASN A 419 -9.80 -24.18 3.35
N ASP A 420 -10.24 -24.91 4.37
CA ASP A 420 -11.06 -24.37 5.47
C ASP A 420 -10.30 -23.28 6.24
N GLY A 421 -9.00 -23.49 6.46
CA GLY A 421 -8.12 -22.53 7.11
C GLY A 421 -7.96 -21.23 6.32
N LEU A 422 -7.65 -21.31 5.03
CA LEU A 422 -7.55 -20.15 4.15
C LEU A 422 -8.89 -19.43 4.02
N ALA A 423 -9.99 -20.17 3.90
CA ALA A 423 -11.34 -19.61 3.89
C ALA A 423 -11.64 -18.86 5.20
N ARG A 424 -11.27 -19.42 6.35
CA ARG A 424 -11.43 -18.75 7.65
C ARG A 424 -10.59 -17.48 7.75
N LEU A 425 -9.33 -17.49 7.28
CA LEU A 425 -8.49 -16.28 7.26
C LEU A 425 -9.06 -15.17 6.36
N GLN A 426 -9.64 -15.55 5.21
CA GLN A 426 -10.33 -14.61 4.34
C GLN A 426 -11.63 -14.08 4.95
N GLN A 427 -12.38 -14.93 5.65
CA GLN A 427 -13.56 -14.52 6.39
C GLN A 427 -13.20 -13.49 7.45
N LEU A 428 -12.09 -13.66 8.17
CA LEU A 428 -11.59 -12.70 9.16
C LEU A 428 -10.92 -11.46 8.54
N SER A 429 -10.89 -11.35 7.20
CA SER A 429 -10.20 -10.29 6.46
C SER A 429 -8.70 -10.14 6.76
N LEU A 430 -8.07 -11.15 7.37
CA LEU A 430 -6.63 -11.15 7.70
C LEU A 430 -5.76 -11.41 6.46
N VAL A 431 -6.28 -12.23 5.54
CA VAL A 431 -5.62 -12.59 4.29
C VAL A 431 -6.58 -12.39 3.12
N ASN A 432 -6.08 -11.92 1.98
CA ASN A 432 -6.86 -11.72 0.77
C ASN A 432 -6.29 -12.56 -0.37
N LEU A 433 -7.17 -13.11 -1.22
CA LEU A 433 -6.74 -13.73 -2.48
C LEU A 433 -6.72 -12.66 -3.56
N ASN A 434 -5.55 -12.44 -4.15
CA ASN A 434 -5.40 -11.60 -5.33
C ASN A 434 -5.95 -12.37 -6.55
N PRO A 435 -7.03 -11.89 -7.22
CA PRO A 435 -7.66 -12.63 -8.30
C PRO A 435 -6.76 -12.75 -9.54
N ASP A 436 -5.91 -11.76 -9.80
CA ASP A 436 -5.04 -11.73 -10.98
C ASP A 436 -3.88 -12.70 -10.83
N LYS A 437 -3.24 -12.69 -9.65
CA LYS A 437 -2.09 -13.57 -9.35
C LYS A 437 -2.51 -14.95 -8.84
N LYS A 438 -3.75 -15.12 -8.39
CA LYS A 438 -4.26 -16.29 -7.65
C LYS A 438 -3.38 -16.64 -6.44
N ARG A 439 -2.89 -15.62 -5.73
CA ARG A 439 -2.02 -15.77 -4.55
C ARG A 439 -2.60 -15.08 -3.33
N TYR A 440 -2.31 -15.65 -2.18
CA TYR A 440 -2.73 -15.11 -0.89
C TYR A 440 -1.77 -14.01 -0.46
N GLU A 441 -2.31 -12.86 -0.09
CA GLU A 441 -1.57 -11.67 0.30
C GLU A 441 -2.10 -11.20 1.67
N MET A 442 -1.21 -10.61 2.46
CA MET A 442 -1.53 -9.99 3.74
C MET A 442 -1.02 -8.56 3.76
N LEU A 443 -1.69 -7.70 4.53
CA LEU A 443 -1.25 -6.33 4.74
C LEU A 443 0.01 -6.31 5.62
N SER A 444 0.87 -5.31 5.44
CA SER A 444 2.14 -5.17 6.18
C SER A 444 1.95 -5.26 7.69
N LEU A 445 0.97 -4.54 8.24
CA LEU A 445 0.67 -4.58 9.68
C LEU A 445 0.15 -5.95 10.15
N THR A 446 -0.61 -6.66 9.31
CA THR A 446 -1.03 -8.04 9.61
C THR A 446 0.17 -8.98 9.62
N ARG A 447 1.13 -8.79 8.71
CA ARG A 447 2.37 -9.57 8.63
C ARG A 447 3.22 -9.39 9.88
N GLU A 448 3.40 -8.15 10.34
CA GLU A 448 4.14 -7.85 11.57
C GLU A 448 3.49 -8.51 12.78
N TYR A 449 2.16 -8.36 12.93
CA TYR A 449 1.42 -9.06 13.99
C TYR A 449 1.63 -10.58 13.94
N ALA A 450 1.48 -11.19 12.76
CA ALA A 450 1.65 -12.63 12.57
C ALA A 450 3.09 -13.11 12.82
N LEU A 451 4.11 -12.28 12.55
CA LEU A 451 5.51 -12.58 12.86
C LEU A 451 5.79 -12.60 14.37
N ALA A 452 5.14 -11.76 15.17
CA ALA A 452 5.29 -11.84 16.62
C ALA A 452 4.44 -12.94 17.24
N GLU A 453 3.26 -13.24 16.69
CA GLU A 453 2.58 -14.48 17.06
C GLU A 453 3.49 -15.67 16.75
N LEU A 454 4.16 -15.73 15.59
CA LEU A 454 5.14 -16.76 15.26
C LEU A 454 6.27 -16.86 16.29
N ALA A 455 6.84 -15.72 16.71
CA ALA A 455 7.90 -15.68 17.73
C ALA A 455 7.45 -16.19 19.11
N ALA A 456 6.14 -16.16 19.41
CA ALA A 456 5.59 -16.73 20.63
C ALA A 456 5.50 -18.27 20.60
N TYR A 457 5.69 -18.91 19.44
CA TYR A 457 5.74 -20.36 19.26
C TYR A 457 7.09 -20.80 18.65
N PRO A 458 8.19 -20.75 19.43
CA PRO A 458 9.55 -20.95 18.92
C PRO A 458 9.78 -22.31 18.25
N ASP A 459 9.15 -23.37 18.74
CA ASP A 459 9.26 -24.71 18.13
C ASP A 459 8.64 -24.72 16.73
N PHE A 460 7.43 -24.17 16.59
CA PHE A 460 6.77 -24.05 15.29
C PHE A 460 7.54 -23.12 14.36
N GLU A 461 8.07 -22.00 14.87
CA GLU A 461 8.88 -21.07 14.08
C GLU A 461 10.10 -21.77 13.49
N LYS A 462 10.87 -22.48 14.33
CA LYS A 462 12.06 -23.21 13.90
C LYS A 462 11.72 -24.21 12.80
N GLU A 463 10.69 -25.02 13.00
CA GLU A 463 10.26 -26.00 11.99
C GLU A 463 9.76 -25.36 10.70
N ALA A 464 8.96 -24.29 10.80
CA ALA A 464 8.40 -23.59 9.64
C ALA A 464 9.53 -22.97 8.80
N ARG A 465 10.53 -22.34 9.44
CA ARG A 465 11.70 -21.79 8.75
C ARG A 465 12.56 -22.88 8.10
N GLN A 466 12.75 -24.03 8.76
CA GLN A 466 13.43 -25.18 8.15
C GLN A 466 12.70 -25.70 6.90
N ARG A 467 11.37 -25.87 6.98
CA ARG A 467 10.55 -26.25 5.82
C ARG A 467 10.59 -25.21 4.71
N TRP A 468 10.61 -23.92 5.06
CA TRP A 468 10.70 -22.81 4.12
C TRP A 468 12.01 -22.84 3.32
N VAL A 469 13.15 -22.96 4.01
CA VAL A 469 14.47 -23.06 3.37
C VAL A 469 14.55 -24.29 2.48
N LYS A 470 14.14 -25.46 3.01
CA LYS A 470 14.16 -26.72 2.26
C LYS A 470 13.30 -26.66 1.00
N TRP A 471 12.08 -26.14 1.11
CA TRP A 471 11.16 -26.04 -0.03
C TRP A 471 11.76 -25.18 -1.15
N TYR A 472 12.36 -24.03 -0.82
CA TYR A 472 12.98 -23.16 -1.83
C TYR A 472 14.29 -23.73 -2.41
N LEU A 473 15.04 -24.52 -1.63
CA LEU A 473 16.14 -25.33 -2.15
C LEU A 473 15.62 -26.34 -3.19
N ASP A 474 14.60 -27.12 -2.87
CA ASP A 474 14.02 -28.12 -3.78
C ASP A 474 13.38 -27.47 -5.02
N PHE A 475 12.75 -26.30 -4.83
CA PHE A 475 12.21 -25.47 -5.91
C PHE A 475 13.33 -24.98 -6.84
N ALA A 476 14.44 -24.47 -6.29
CA ALA A 476 15.59 -24.06 -7.06
C ALA A 476 16.23 -25.25 -7.79
N HIS A 477 16.34 -26.43 -7.18
CA HIS A 477 16.83 -27.64 -7.87
C HIS A 477 15.95 -28.02 -9.07
N SER A 478 14.63 -27.89 -8.94
CA SER A 478 13.67 -28.27 -9.97
C SER A 478 13.66 -27.29 -11.16
N TYR A 479 13.73 -25.99 -10.86
CA TYR A 479 13.52 -24.92 -11.85
C TYR A 479 14.76 -24.13 -12.23
N ALA A 480 15.83 -24.24 -11.46
CA ALA A 480 17.15 -23.77 -11.85
C ALA A 480 17.99 -24.94 -12.43
N GLY A 481 19.30 -24.75 -12.51
CA GLY A 481 20.25 -25.73 -13.02
C GLY A 481 21.04 -25.25 -14.23
N GLU A 482 21.74 -26.19 -14.87
CA GLU A 482 22.69 -25.91 -15.93
C GLU A 482 22.03 -25.42 -17.24
N ASP A 483 22.82 -24.74 -18.06
CA ASP A 483 22.43 -24.05 -19.30
C ASP A 483 22.22 -24.98 -20.53
N TRP A 484 22.12 -26.29 -20.32
CA TRP A 484 22.11 -27.32 -21.37
C TRP A 484 20.82 -27.31 -22.20
N GLU A 485 19.64 -27.38 -21.57
CA GLU A 485 18.36 -27.52 -22.29
C GLU A 485 17.31 -26.46 -21.88
N LYS A 486 17.42 -25.89 -20.68
CA LYS A 486 16.39 -25.02 -20.08
C LYS A 486 16.56 -23.53 -20.45
N TRP A 487 16.92 -23.22 -21.69
CA TRP A 487 17.17 -21.83 -22.11
C TRP A 487 15.91 -20.95 -22.08
N ILE A 488 14.72 -21.55 -22.11
CA ILE A 488 13.53 -20.80 -22.51
C ILE A 488 12.76 -20.12 -21.38
N HIS A 489 12.58 -20.65 -20.15
CA HIS A 489 11.75 -19.92 -19.15
C HIS A 489 12.15 -20.12 -17.68
N TYR A 490 12.94 -19.20 -17.13
CA TYR A 490 13.04 -18.99 -15.68
C TYR A 490 11.79 -18.31 -15.08
N ASN A 491 10.67 -18.27 -15.82
CA ASN A 491 9.43 -17.61 -15.41
C ASN A 491 8.95 -18.04 -14.01
N LYS A 492 9.17 -19.32 -13.65
CA LYS A 492 8.83 -19.82 -12.31
C LYS A 492 9.75 -19.25 -11.22
N LEU A 493 11.04 -19.06 -11.50
CA LEU A 493 11.96 -18.39 -10.57
C LEU A 493 11.68 -16.89 -10.50
N GLU A 494 11.36 -16.24 -11.63
CA GLU A 494 10.97 -14.81 -11.71
C GLU A 494 9.73 -14.52 -10.84
N GLN A 495 8.79 -15.46 -10.79
CA GLN A 495 7.59 -15.35 -9.95
C GLN A 495 7.85 -15.52 -8.44
N GLU A 496 8.99 -16.09 -8.05
CA GLU A 496 9.36 -16.38 -6.66
C GLU A 496 10.65 -15.67 -6.24
N GLU A 497 11.10 -14.70 -7.02
CA GLU A 497 12.41 -14.06 -6.88
C GLU A 497 12.59 -13.42 -5.50
N GLY A 498 11.61 -12.65 -5.01
CA GLY A 498 11.76 -11.98 -3.73
C GLY A 498 11.72 -12.94 -2.55
N ASN A 499 11.01 -14.06 -2.69
CA ASN A 499 11.02 -15.14 -1.70
C ASN A 499 12.34 -15.90 -1.70
N LEU A 500 12.89 -16.26 -2.86
CA LEU A 500 14.22 -16.89 -2.99
C LEU A 500 15.32 -15.99 -2.40
N ARG A 501 15.24 -14.68 -2.67
CA ARG A 501 16.15 -13.69 -2.11
C ARG A 501 16.06 -13.63 -0.59
N ALA A 502 14.84 -13.64 -0.03
CA ALA A 502 14.67 -13.65 1.42
C ALA A 502 15.19 -14.92 2.08
N VAL A 503 15.04 -16.09 1.46
CA VAL A 503 15.65 -17.34 1.96
C VAL A 503 17.18 -17.20 2.03
N LEU A 504 17.80 -16.69 0.97
CA LEU A 504 19.26 -16.47 0.93
C LEU A 504 19.73 -15.55 2.04
N TYR A 505 19.11 -14.38 2.20
CA TYR A 505 19.48 -13.42 3.26
C TYR A 505 19.22 -13.98 4.65
N TRP A 506 18.08 -14.65 4.87
CA TRP A 506 17.80 -15.27 6.16
C TRP A 506 18.84 -16.36 6.50
N CYS A 507 19.20 -17.23 5.56
CA CYS A 507 20.24 -18.24 5.78
C CYS A 507 21.61 -17.61 6.05
N LYS A 508 21.95 -16.52 5.33
CA LYS A 508 23.18 -15.74 5.56
C LYS A 508 23.23 -15.17 6.97
N ASP A 509 22.14 -14.56 7.44
CA ASP A 509 22.06 -13.92 8.75
C ASP A 509 22.09 -14.95 9.90
N GLN A 510 21.64 -16.18 9.65
CA GLN A 510 21.70 -17.30 10.61
C GLN A 510 22.98 -18.16 10.49
N ASP A 511 23.93 -17.80 9.63
CA ASP A 511 25.16 -18.57 9.34
C ASP A 511 24.92 -20.02 8.85
N HIS A 512 23.82 -20.21 8.09
CA HIS A 512 23.50 -21.46 7.40
C HIS A 512 24.30 -21.57 6.09
N TYR A 513 25.62 -21.76 6.21
CA TYR A 513 26.56 -21.71 5.09
C TYR A 513 26.24 -22.67 3.94
N GLN A 514 25.85 -23.92 4.24
CA GLN A 514 25.62 -24.95 3.21
C GLN A 514 24.43 -24.57 2.33
N GLU A 515 23.33 -24.15 2.93
CA GLU A 515 22.12 -23.74 2.24
C GLU A 515 22.34 -22.50 1.38
N VAL A 516 23.09 -21.50 1.87
CA VAL A 516 23.47 -20.32 1.07
C VAL A 516 24.32 -20.73 -0.12
N ARG A 517 25.34 -21.57 0.09
CA ARG A 517 26.25 -22.05 -0.97
C ARG A 517 25.48 -22.79 -2.05
N ASP A 518 24.61 -23.71 -1.66
CA ASP A 518 23.88 -24.58 -2.58
C ASP A 518 22.80 -23.80 -3.35
N LEU A 519 22.03 -22.93 -2.67
CA LEU A 519 21.11 -22.01 -3.35
C LEU A 519 21.82 -21.08 -4.32
N TRP A 520 22.96 -20.52 -3.90
CA TRP A 520 23.76 -19.65 -4.77
C TRP A 520 24.24 -20.39 -6.02
N LEU A 521 24.73 -21.62 -5.89
CA LEU A 521 25.17 -22.43 -7.03
C LEU A 521 24.04 -22.63 -8.05
N LEU A 522 22.84 -22.97 -7.57
CA LEU A 522 21.65 -23.17 -8.41
C LEU A 522 21.20 -21.87 -9.08
N LEU A 523 21.16 -20.77 -8.32
CA LEU A 523 20.63 -19.49 -8.78
C LEU A 523 21.66 -18.66 -9.56
N ASN A 524 22.95 -19.00 -9.54
CA ASN A 524 24.00 -18.21 -10.18
C ASN A 524 23.68 -17.94 -11.66
N HIS A 525 23.25 -18.94 -12.42
CA HIS A 525 22.90 -18.73 -13.84
C HIS A 525 21.66 -17.84 -14.02
N TYR A 526 20.65 -17.97 -13.16
CA TYR A 526 19.48 -17.09 -13.15
C TYR A 526 19.89 -15.65 -12.81
N ALA A 527 20.63 -15.46 -11.72
CA ALA A 527 21.07 -14.15 -11.24
C ALA A 527 21.98 -13.43 -12.25
N ASN A 528 22.72 -14.17 -13.08
CA ASN A 528 23.47 -13.63 -14.21
C ASN A 528 22.61 -13.00 -15.31
N LEU A 529 21.33 -13.37 -15.42
CA LEU A 529 20.43 -12.95 -16.51
C LEU A 529 19.54 -11.78 -16.13
N TYR A 530 19.10 -11.71 -14.87
CA TYR A 530 18.05 -10.79 -14.42
C TYR A 530 18.53 -9.60 -13.56
N ALA A 531 19.85 -9.47 -13.38
CA ALA A 531 20.54 -8.25 -12.91
C ALA A 531 20.48 -7.92 -11.41
N TYR A 532 20.79 -8.89 -10.54
CA TYR A 532 21.12 -8.63 -9.12
C TYR A 532 22.61 -8.35 -8.95
N TRP A 533 23.09 -7.21 -9.45
CA TRP A 533 24.54 -6.95 -9.39
C TRP A 533 25.03 -6.84 -7.95
N ASP A 534 24.41 -5.96 -7.16
CA ASP A 534 24.84 -5.65 -5.80
C ASP A 534 24.59 -6.80 -4.84
N ASP A 535 23.40 -7.42 -4.88
CA ASP A 535 23.08 -8.58 -4.04
C ASP A 535 24.09 -9.72 -4.28
N ARG A 536 24.52 -9.94 -5.52
CA ARG A 536 25.50 -10.98 -5.83
C ARG A 536 26.88 -10.67 -5.28
N LEU A 537 27.33 -9.41 -5.36
CA LEU A 537 28.61 -9.02 -4.78
C LEU A 537 28.60 -9.21 -3.27
N ASP A 538 27.49 -8.87 -2.60
CA ASP A 538 27.30 -9.08 -1.16
C ASP A 538 27.34 -10.57 -0.79
N TRP A 539 26.57 -11.43 -1.48
CA TRP A 539 26.57 -12.87 -1.22
C TRP A 539 27.93 -13.52 -1.49
N LEU A 540 28.58 -13.15 -2.61
CA LEU A 540 29.91 -13.67 -2.95
C LEU A 540 30.97 -13.26 -1.94
N LYS A 541 30.92 -12.01 -1.44
CA LYS A 541 31.83 -11.55 -0.40
C LYS A 541 31.67 -12.39 0.87
N TRP A 542 30.43 -12.56 1.34
CA TRP A 542 30.16 -13.37 2.53
C TRP A 542 30.57 -14.84 2.32
N LEU A 543 30.24 -15.44 1.18
CA LEU A 543 30.61 -16.82 0.87
C LEU A 543 32.13 -17.04 0.81
N ILE A 544 32.91 -16.07 0.32
CA ILE A 544 34.39 -16.12 0.34
C ILE A 544 34.88 -16.14 1.78
N GLU A 545 34.45 -15.17 2.59
CA GLU A 545 34.86 -15.05 3.99
C GLU A 545 34.51 -16.31 4.80
N GLN A 546 33.32 -16.90 4.60
CA GLN A 546 32.92 -18.12 5.29
C GLN A 546 33.66 -19.35 4.78
N SER A 547 33.93 -19.45 3.47
CA SER A 547 34.67 -20.58 2.91
C SER A 547 36.12 -20.60 3.40
N GLU A 548 36.76 -19.43 3.51
CA GLU A 548 38.10 -19.27 4.09
C GLU A 548 38.12 -19.69 5.57
N ARG A 549 37.19 -19.17 6.39
CA ARG A 549 37.10 -19.52 7.82
C ARG A 549 36.90 -21.01 8.06
N ARG A 550 36.16 -21.67 7.19
CA ARG A 550 35.82 -23.10 7.30
C ARG A 550 36.83 -24.02 6.61
N GLY A 551 37.83 -23.47 5.89
CA GLY A 551 38.83 -24.25 5.16
C GLY A 551 38.27 -25.00 3.93
N GLU A 552 37.14 -24.55 3.38
CA GLU A 552 36.52 -25.15 2.18
C GLU A 552 37.18 -24.61 0.89
N TRP A 553 38.44 -24.99 0.65
CA TRP A 553 39.25 -24.46 -0.46
C TRP A 553 38.63 -24.69 -1.84
N SER A 554 38.00 -25.85 -2.08
CA SER A 554 37.35 -26.14 -3.36
C SER A 554 36.14 -25.23 -3.65
N SER A 555 35.30 -24.99 -2.64
CA SER A 555 34.17 -24.05 -2.72
C SER A 555 34.68 -22.62 -2.92
N LEU A 556 35.69 -22.22 -2.13
CA LEU A 556 36.30 -20.91 -2.18
C LEU A 556 36.79 -20.55 -3.59
N VAL A 557 37.58 -21.44 -4.21
CA VAL A 557 38.09 -21.24 -5.57
C VAL A 557 36.94 -21.01 -6.56
N LYS A 558 35.89 -21.85 -6.53
CA LYS A 558 34.71 -21.70 -7.41
C LYS A 558 34.00 -20.36 -7.22
N ILE A 559 33.81 -19.93 -5.97
CA ILE A 559 33.15 -18.67 -5.62
C ILE A 559 33.99 -17.48 -6.08
N MET A 560 35.31 -17.50 -5.85
CA MET A 560 36.23 -16.45 -6.28
C MET A 560 36.27 -16.33 -7.82
N ILE A 561 36.31 -17.44 -8.55
CA ILE A 561 36.22 -17.46 -10.03
C ILE A 561 34.93 -16.75 -10.51
N ARG A 562 33.79 -16.96 -9.83
CA ARG A 562 32.54 -16.27 -10.20
C ARG A 562 32.58 -14.79 -9.85
N LYS A 563 33.22 -14.38 -8.76
CA LYS A 563 33.41 -12.97 -8.39
C LYS A 563 34.34 -12.25 -9.36
N THR A 564 35.47 -12.84 -9.73
CA THR A 564 36.39 -12.27 -10.72
C THR A 564 35.70 -12.06 -12.05
N TRP A 565 34.82 -12.99 -12.46
CA TRP A 565 34.04 -12.82 -13.68
C TRP A 565 33.13 -11.57 -13.64
N LEU A 566 32.54 -11.24 -12.49
CA LEU A 566 31.78 -9.99 -12.34
C LEU A 566 32.69 -8.78 -12.45
N LEU A 567 33.81 -8.75 -11.72
CA LEU A 567 34.74 -7.63 -11.74
C LEU A 567 35.31 -7.37 -13.15
N ILE A 568 35.65 -8.42 -13.91
CA ILE A 568 36.10 -8.32 -15.31
C ILE A 568 35.00 -7.75 -16.22
N ARG A 569 33.73 -8.02 -15.90
CA ARG A 569 32.59 -7.49 -16.67
C ARG A 569 32.27 -6.05 -16.37
N GLU A 570 32.45 -5.60 -15.13
CA GLU A 570 32.36 -4.19 -14.78
C GLU A 570 33.39 -3.36 -15.54
N CYS A 571 34.60 -3.92 -15.61
CA CYS A 571 35.72 -3.40 -16.38
C CYS A 571 36.11 -1.96 -16.00
N SER A 572 35.96 -1.59 -14.72
CA SER A 572 36.55 -0.38 -14.17
C SER A 572 38.05 -0.63 -13.88
N PRO A 573 38.91 0.42 -13.86
CA PRO A 573 40.33 0.23 -13.57
C PRO A 573 40.57 -0.48 -12.23
N GLN A 574 39.76 -0.17 -11.22
CA GLN A 574 39.82 -0.82 -9.91
C GLN A 574 39.34 -2.28 -10.00
N SER A 575 38.21 -2.55 -10.67
CA SER A 575 37.68 -3.92 -10.74
C SER A 575 38.62 -4.87 -11.49
N LEU A 576 39.30 -4.41 -12.55
CA LEU A 576 40.29 -5.22 -13.26
C LEU A 576 41.54 -5.51 -12.40
N LYS A 577 41.96 -4.55 -11.57
CA LYS A 577 43.07 -4.74 -10.63
C LYS A 577 42.70 -5.78 -9.56
N ASP A 578 41.55 -5.62 -8.93
CA ASP A 578 41.04 -6.55 -7.91
C ASP A 578 40.85 -7.96 -8.48
N ALA A 579 40.33 -8.05 -9.72
CA ALA A 579 40.20 -9.33 -10.42
C ALA A 579 41.57 -9.99 -10.67
N ASN A 580 42.58 -9.23 -11.08
CA ASN A 580 43.93 -9.75 -11.31
C ASN A 580 44.55 -10.30 -10.02
N GLU A 581 44.50 -9.54 -8.93
CA GLU A 581 45.01 -9.96 -7.62
C GLU A 581 44.30 -11.23 -7.12
N MET A 582 42.98 -11.26 -7.25
CA MET A 582 42.18 -12.42 -6.85
C MET A 582 42.48 -13.66 -7.71
N LEU A 583 42.59 -13.51 -9.03
CA LEU A 583 42.94 -14.64 -9.92
C LEU A 583 44.34 -15.18 -9.65
N GLN A 584 45.31 -14.34 -9.28
CA GLN A 584 46.64 -14.78 -8.87
C GLN A 584 46.60 -15.63 -7.59
N GLN A 585 45.84 -15.18 -6.60
CA GLN A 585 45.64 -15.95 -5.35
C GLN A 585 44.97 -17.30 -5.64
N VAL A 586 43.90 -17.31 -6.44
CA VAL A 586 43.16 -18.53 -6.79
C VAL A 586 44.01 -19.49 -7.61
N TRP A 587 44.90 -18.98 -8.47
CA TRP A 587 45.85 -19.81 -9.23
C TRP A 587 46.79 -20.59 -8.32
N VAL A 588 47.22 -20.01 -7.20
CA VAL A 588 48.05 -20.73 -6.20
C VAL A 588 47.23 -21.86 -5.54
N LEU A 589 45.95 -21.63 -5.28
CA LEU A 589 45.04 -22.60 -4.63
C LEU A 589 44.46 -23.66 -5.56
N ARG A 590 44.83 -23.65 -6.85
CA ARG A 590 44.24 -24.50 -7.90
C ARG A 590 44.34 -26.01 -7.63
N GLU A 591 45.36 -26.44 -6.89
CA GLU A 591 45.61 -27.86 -6.54
C GLU A 591 44.47 -28.48 -5.72
N HIS A 592 43.64 -27.65 -5.06
CA HIS A 592 42.45 -28.10 -4.33
C HIS A 592 41.21 -28.33 -5.22
N THR A 593 41.37 -28.26 -6.54
CA THR A 593 40.27 -28.35 -7.50
C THR A 593 40.56 -29.27 -8.68
N ASP A 594 39.49 -29.79 -9.28
CA ASP A 594 39.57 -30.60 -10.49
C ASP A 594 40.04 -29.79 -11.72
N LEU A 595 40.47 -30.50 -12.76
CA LEU A 595 41.01 -29.90 -13.99
C LEU A 595 39.99 -29.01 -14.73
N CYS A 596 38.68 -29.26 -14.57
CA CYS A 596 37.64 -28.42 -15.17
C CYS A 596 37.56 -27.06 -14.49
N VAL A 597 37.63 -27.01 -13.16
CA VAL A 597 37.67 -25.76 -12.41
C VAL A 597 38.96 -24.99 -12.68
N GLN A 598 40.10 -25.69 -12.84
CA GLN A 598 41.35 -25.07 -13.26
C GLN A 598 41.26 -24.47 -14.68
N ALA A 599 40.55 -25.14 -15.61
CA ALA A 599 40.27 -24.60 -16.93
C ALA A 599 39.36 -23.36 -16.86
N ASP A 600 38.28 -23.39 -16.07
CA ASP A 600 37.41 -22.22 -15.81
C ASP A 600 38.20 -21.04 -15.22
N LEU A 601 39.20 -21.32 -14.38
CA LEU A 601 40.10 -20.30 -13.83
C LEU A 601 40.98 -19.69 -14.91
N ALA A 602 41.62 -20.52 -15.75
CA ALA A 602 42.40 -20.06 -16.89
C ALA A 602 41.55 -19.22 -17.86
N GLU A 603 40.31 -19.63 -18.13
CA GLU A 603 39.34 -18.88 -18.95
C GLU A 603 39.13 -17.45 -18.41
N ASN A 604 39.02 -17.30 -17.09
CA ASN A 604 38.83 -15.98 -16.47
C ASN A 604 40.09 -15.10 -16.57
N ILE A 605 41.29 -15.69 -16.50
CA ILE A 605 42.55 -14.97 -16.75
C ILE A 605 42.60 -14.51 -18.22
N VAL A 606 42.25 -15.38 -19.17
CA VAL A 606 42.15 -15.02 -20.60
C VAL A 606 41.20 -13.83 -20.79
N ARG A 607 40.02 -13.88 -20.19
CA ARG A 607 39.02 -12.79 -20.28
C ARG A 607 39.56 -11.47 -19.71
N LEU A 608 40.26 -11.52 -18.58
CA LEU A 608 40.92 -10.35 -17.99
C LEU A 608 41.95 -9.76 -18.95
N ARG A 609 42.85 -10.59 -19.52
CA ARG A 609 43.88 -10.14 -20.45
C ARG A 609 43.32 -9.55 -21.73
N ILE A 610 42.25 -10.14 -22.28
CA ILE A 610 41.53 -9.56 -23.42
C ILE A 610 40.97 -8.17 -23.09
N ARG A 611 40.41 -7.97 -21.89
CA ARG A 611 39.91 -6.65 -21.46
C ARG A 611 41.04 -5.63 -21.25
N GLN A 612 42.23 -6.09 -20.88
CA GLN A 612 43.44 -5.28 -20.76
C GLN A 612 44.15 -5.04 -22.11
N ASN A 613 43.67 -5.63 -23.20
CA ASN A 613 44.31 -5.65 -24.53
C ASN A 613 45.68 -6.35 -24.58
N ASP A 614 45.99 -7.22 -23.61
CA ASP A 614 47.20 -8.07 -23.62
C ASP A 614 46.90 -9.40 -24.33
N TYR A 615 46.89 -9.35 -25.67
CA TYR A 615 46.59 -10.53 -26.49
C TYR A 615 47.73 -11.56 -26.52
N THR A 616 48.94 -11.16 -26.13
CA THR A 616 50.09 -12.05 -26.02
C THR A 616 49.93 -13.00 -24.84
N ASP A 617 49.70 -12.46 -23.64
CA ASP A 617 49.50 -13.29 -22.46
C ASP A 617 48.18 -14.08 -22.55
N ALA A 618 47.13 -13.48 -23.13
CA ALA A 618 45.85 -14.17 -23.34
C ALA A 618 46.00 -15.48 -24.15
N ARG A 619 46.89 -15.52 -25.14
CA ARG A 619 47.15 -16.74 -25.93
C ARG A 619 47.86 -17.82 -25.14
N VAL A 620 48.84 -17.43 -24.32
CA VAL A 620 49.55 -18.37 -23.42
C VAL A 620 48.54 -19.04 -22.49
N TRP A 621 47.64 -18.25 -21.90
CA TRP A 621 46.60 -18.78 -21.02
C TRP A 621 45.56 -19.64 -21.75
N LEU A 622 45.23 -19.33 -23.01
CA LEU A 622 44.36 -20.18 -23.83
C LEU A 622 45.00 -21.55 -24.12
N ASP A 623 46.31 -21.59 -24.32
CA ASP A 623 47.02 -22.86 -24.54
C ASP A 623 47.07 -23.69 -23.24
N ILE A 624 47.23 -23.04 -22.08
CA ILE A 624 47.11 -23.68 -20.77
C ILE A 624 45.68 -24.22 -20.56
N GLU A 625 44.65 -23.43 -20.83
CA GLU A 625 43.24 -23.84 -20.74
C GLU A 625 42.98 -25.07 -21.61
N GLN A 626 43.45 -25.06 -22.85
CA GLN A 626 43.30 -26.19 -23.77
C GLN A 626 44.00 -27.46 -23.27
N GLN A 627 45.21 -27.33 -22.71
CA GLN A 627 45.92 -28.47 -22.12
C GLN A 627 45.13 -29.08 -20.95
N LEU A 628 44.59 -28.25 -20.06
CA LEU A 628 43.81 -28.69 -18.90
C LEU A 628 42.52 -29.43 -19.34
N VAL A 629 41.80 -28.89 -20.33
CA VAL A 629 40.59 -29.53 -20.88
C VAL A 629 40.90 -30.88 -21.51
N ASN A 630 41.98 -30.97 -22.28
CA ASN A 630 42.41 -32.22 -22.91
C ASN A 630 42.83 -33.27 -21.87
N GLN A 631 43.52 -32.86 -20.81
CA GLN A 631 43.96 -33.75 -19.73
C GLN A 631 42.80 -34.25 -18.86
N ALA A 632 41.70 -33.51 -18.79
CA ALA A 632 40.55 -33.86 -17.98
C ALA A 632 39.78 -35.11 -18.45
N ASN A 633 40.07 -35.65 -19.65
CA ASN A 633 39.48 -36.87 -20.21
C ASN A 633 37.94 -36.92 -20.08
N LEU A 634 37.29 -35.83 -20.48
CA LEU A 634 35.84 -35.65 -20.32
C LEU A 634 35.04 -36.41 -21.39
N GLU A 635 33.81 -36.77 -21.03
CA GLU A 635 32.80 -37.22 -21.99
C GLU A 635 32.57 -36.17 -23.09
N GLU A 636 32.18 -36.60 -24.29
CA GLU A 636 32.11 -35.75 -25.49
C GLU A 636 31.34 -34.45 -25.26
N GLN A 637 30.16 -34.50 -24.64
CA GLN A 637 29.35 -33.29 -24.39
C GLN A 637 30.03 -32.31 -23.43
N LYS A 638 30.63 -32.81 -22.34
CA LYS A 638 31.37 -31.98 -21.37
C LYS A 638 32.66 -31.44 -21.96
N HIS A 639 33.34 -32.25 -22.78
CA HIS A 639 34.52 -31.79 -23.52
C HIS A 639 34.16 -30.62 -24.45
N ILE A 640 33.10 -30.74 -25.26
CA ILE A 640 32.62 -29.64 -26.12
C ILE A 640 32.32 -28.38 -25.29
N ARG A 641 31.72 -28.53 -24.11
CA ARG A 641 31.37 -27.41 -23.23
C ARG A 641 32.58 -26.58 -22.80
N HIS A 642 33.67 -27.23 -22.43
CA HIS A 642 34.90 -26.55 -22.02
C HIS A 642 35.78 -26.15 -23.22
N TYR A 643 35.64 -26.82 -24.37
CA TYR A 643 36.40 -26.49 -25.56
C TYR A 643 35.87 -25.26 -26.33
N VAL A 644 34.55 -25.09 -26.36
CA VAL A 644 33.88 -23.98 -27.05
C VAL A 644 34.36 -22.59 -26.57
N PRO A 645 34.51 -22.32 -25.26
CA PRO A 645 35.09 -21.06 -24.77
C PRO A 645 36.48 -20.74 -25.29
N ILE A 646 37.37 -21.74 -25.42
CA ILE A 646 38.72 -21.57 -25.97
C ILE A 646 38.63 -21.05 -27.40
N LEU A 647 37.83 -21.70 -28.25
CA LEU A 647 37.59 -21.26 -29.63
C LEU A 647 36.97 -19.86 -29.68
N TYR A 648 35.99 -19.60 -28.81
CA TYR A 648 35.31 -18.32 -28.71
C TYR A 648 36.29 -17.19 -28.37
N HIS A 649 37.14 -17.37 -27.38
CA HIS A 649 38.10 -16.36 -26.96
C HIS A 649 39.24 -16.17 -27.97
N ARG A 650 39.71 -17.23 -28.65
CA ARG A 650 40.62 -17.11 -29.80
C ARG A 650 40.00 -16.29 -30.93
N ALA A 651 38.73 -16.53 -31.26
CA ALA A 651 38.01 -15.77 -32.28
C ALA A 651 37.87 -14.28 -31.89
N VAL A 652 37.59 -13.99 -30.62
CA VAL A 652 37.56 -12.61 -30.10
C VAL A 652 38.91 -11.92 -30.25
N ILE A 653 40.02 -12.60 -29.94
CA ILE A 653 41.38 -12.03 -30.11
C ILE A 653 41.64 -11.70 -31.59
N PHE A 654 41.34 -12.62 -32.52
CA PHE A 654 41.51 -12.35 -33.94
C PHE A 654 40.64 -11.19 -34.44
N TYR A 655 39.40 -11.08 -33.96
CA TYR A 655 38.55 -9.94 -34.28
C TYR A 655 39.17 -8.62 -33.80
N ARG A 656 39.72 -8.59 -32.58
CA ARG A 656 40.39 -7.41 -32.01
C ARG A 656 41.68 -7.03 -32.74
N GLU A 657 42.36 -7.99 -33.34
CA GLU A 657 43.53 -7.77 -34.21
C GLU A 657 43.16 -7.49 -35.68
N HIS A 658 41.87 -7.29 -35.99
CA HIS A 658 41.35 -7.05 -37.34
C HIS A 658 41.57 -8.21 -38.33
N LYS A 659 41.85 -9.43 -37.83
CA LYS A 659 41.96 -10.67 -38.62
C LYS A 659 40.57 -11.32 -38.78
N TYR A 660 39.72 -10.64 -39.55
CA TYR A 660 38.30 -10.96 -39.63
C TYR A 660 37.99 -12.31 -40.29
N THR A 661 38.83 -12.79 -41.20
CA THR A 661 38.63 -14.07 -41.89
C THR A 661 38.83 -15.23 -40.92
N GLU A 662 39.91 -15.20 -40.14
CA GLU A 662 40.24 -16.18 -39.12
C GLU A 662 39.21 -16.17 -37.99
N ALA A 663 38.80 -14.97 -37.53
CA ALA A 663 37.74 -14.81 -36.54
C ALA A 663 36.41 -15.41 -37.03
N LYS A 664 36.04 -15.19 -38.29
CA LYS A 664 34.81 -15.72 -38.90
C LYS A 664 34.79 -17.25 -38.90
N THR A 665 35.87 -17.89 -39.34
CA THR A 665 36.00 -19.35 -39.36
C THR A 665 35.83 -19.94 -37.97
N LEU A 666 36.50 -19.38 -36.95
CA LEU A 666 36.38 -19.87 -35.59
C LEU A 666 34.99 -19.64 -34.99
N PHE A 667 34.33 -18.50 -35.24
CA PHE A 667 32.95 -18.32 -34.76
C PHE A 667 31.95 -19.25 -35.44
N GLN A 668 32.18 -19.65 -36.69
CA GLN A 668 31.39 -20.69 -37.34
C GLN A 668 31.60 -22.07 -36.69
N GLU A 669 32.85 -22.41 -36.33
CA GLU A 669 33.17 -23.63 -35.60
C GLU A 669 32.57 -23.64 -34.18
N VAL A 670 32.60 -22.50 -33.48
CA VAL A 670 31.92 -22.30 -32.19
C VAL A 670 30.43 -22.58 -32.32
N MET A 671 29.77 -22.02 -33.33
CA MET A 671 28.34 -22.26 -33.56
C MET A 671 28.06 -23.73 -33.82
N HIS A 672 28.82 -24.36 -34.72
CA HIS A 672 28.65 -25.77 -35.05
C HIS A 672 28.86 -26.69 -33.84
N SER A 673 29.88 -26.43 -33.02
CA SER A 673 30.14 -27.19 -31.80
C SER A 673 29.05 -26.97 -30.74
N ALA A 674 28.57 -25.73 -30.59
CA ALA A 674 27.47 -25.42 -29.68
C ALA A 674 26.14 -26.03 -30.11
N GLU A 675 25.89 -26.21 -31.41
CA GLU A 675 24.70 -26.89 -31.94
C GLU A 675 24.65 -28.37 -31.52
N LYS A 676 25.80 -29.06 -31.46
CA LYS A 676 25.87 -30.48 -31.04
C LYS A 676 25.37 -30.73 -29.60
N ILE A 677 25.48 -29.72 -28.74
CA ILE A 677 25.05 -29.77 -27.34
C ILE A 677 23.86 -28.84 -27.04
N ALA A 678 23.16 -28.38 -28.08
CA ALA A 678 22.02 -27.46 -27.98
C ALA A 678 22.29 -26.17 -27.16
N TRP A 679 23.52 -25.65 -27.17
CA TRP A 679 23.89 -24.49 -26.36
C TRP A 679 23.51 -23.16 -27.03
N TYR A 680 22.20 -22.90 -27.10
CA TYR A 680 21.60 -21.76 -27.80
C TYR A 680 22.15 -20.39 -27.39
N ARG A 681 22.61 -20.23 -26.15
CA ARG A 681 23.19 -18.95 -25.67
C ARG A 681 24.49 -18.61 -26.38
N VAL A 682 25.36 -19.60 -26.56
CA VAL A 682 26.63 -19.39 -27.27
C VAL A 682 26.40 -19.28 -28.76
N ILE A 683 25.47 -20.06 -29.33
CA ILE A 683 25.05 -19.92 -30.74
C ILE A 683 24.62 -18.47 -31.03
N ASN A 684 23.73 -17.92 -30.20
CA ASN A 684 23.28 -16.53 -30.33
C ASN A 684 24.43 -15.52 -30.12
N SER A 685 25.34 -15.78 -29.18
CA SER A 685 26.49 -14.88 -28.95
C SER A 685 27.49 -14.89 -30.11
N ALA A 686 27.77 -16.05 -30.69
CA ALA A 686 28.63 -16.19 -31.86
C ALA A 686 27.98 -15.60 -33.12
N GLN A 687 26.66 -15.75 -33.26
CA GLN A 687 25.89 -15.10 -34.32
C GLN A 687 26.00 -13.57 -34.26
N ASN A 688 25.97 -12.97 -33.06
CA ASN A 688 26.19 -11.53 -32.90
C ASN A 688 27.59 -11.11 -33.37
N TRP A 689 28.63 -11.87 -33.02
CA TRP A 689 30.00 -11.61 -33.49
C TRP A 689 30.16 -11.75 -35.00
N LEU A 690 29.53 -12.76 -35.62
CA LEU A 690 29.50 -12.90 -37.08
C LEU A 690 28.81 -11.70 -37.75
N ALA A 691 27.79 -11.14 -37.10
CA ALA A 691 27.15 -9.90 -37.55
C ALA A 691 28.13 -8.71 -37.46
N ASP A 692 28.84 -8.56 -36.34
CA ASP A 692 29.86 -7.51 -36.18
C ASP A 692 30.99 -7.66 -37.22
N ILE A 693 31.45 -8.88 -37.50
CA ILE A 693 32.43 -9.17 -38.55
C ILE A 693 31.90 -8.77 -39.93
N ALA A 694 30.64 -9.11 -40.25
CA ALA A 694 30.03 -8.71 -41.52
C ALA A 694 29.90 -7.19 -41.65
N ILE A 695 29.63 -6.48 -40.55
CA ILE A 695 29.66 -5.00 -40.51
C ILE A 695 31.05 -4.49 -40.90
N GLU A 696 32.12 -5.02 -40.28
CA GLU A 696 33.50 -4.62 -40.57
C GLU A 696 33.92 -4.94 -42.00
N GLN A 697 33.55 -6.11 -42.52
CA GLN A 697 33.83 -6.55 -43.89
C GLN A 697 33.00 -5.84 -44.97
N GLY A 698 32.00 -5.05 -44.58
CA GLY A 698 31.17 -4.29 -45.52
C GLY A 698 29.98 -5.06 -46.11
N ASP A 699 29.68 -6.27 -45.60
CA ASP A 699 28.59 -7.12 -46.09
C ASP A 699 27.26 -6.75 -45.39
N ARG A 700 26.57 -5.77 -45.97
CA ARG A 700 25.35 -5.17 -45.42
C ARG A 700 24.23 -6.19 -45.18
N ASP A 701 23.91 -6.98 -46.20
CA ASP A 701 22.74 -7.86 -46.21
C ASP A 701 22.94 -9.03 -45.23
N ARG A 702 24.15 -9.60 -45.22
CA ARG A 702 24.47 -10.66 -44.28
C ARG A 702 24.46 -10.18 -42.83
N ALA A 703 25.02 -8.99 -42.57
CA ALA A 703 24.99 -8.39 -41.24
C ALA A 703 23.54 -8.19 -40.75
N GLN A 704 22.69 -7.61 -41.60
CA GLN A 704 21.28 -7.35 -41.25
C GLN A 704 20.52 -8.64 -40.96
N GLN A 705 20.69 -9.68 -41.79
CA GLN A 705 20.03 -10.97 -41.60
C GLN A 705 20.42 -11.62 -40.26
N LEU A 706 21.72 -11.60 -39.92
CA LEU A 706 22.24 -12.15 -38.68
C LEU A 706 21.75 -11.37 -37.45
N LEU A 707 21.68 -10.03 -37.55
CA LEU A 707 21.20 -9.16 -36.49
C LEU A 707 19.71 -9.38 -36.20
N ILE A 708 18.85 -9.39 -37.23
CA ILE A 708 17.40 -9.57 -37.05
C ILE A 708 17.10 -10.93 -36.44
N LYS A 709 17.65 -12.01 -37.02
CA LYS A 709 17.42 -13.37 -36.51
C LYS A 709 17.89 -13.50 -35.06
N GLY A 710 19.03 -12.91 -34.74
CA GLY A 710 19.63 -13.00 -33.41
C GLY A 710 18.94 -12.12 -32.36
N LEU A 711 18.42 -10.96 -32.75
CA LEU A 711 17.65 -10.07 -31.88
C LEU A 711 16.33 -10.72 -31.45
N THR A 712 15.60 -11.36 -32.37
CA THR A 712 14.35 -12.07 -32.05
C THR A 712 14.58 -13.13 -30.97
N VAL A 713 15.68 -13.88 -31.10
CA VAL A 713 16.14 -14.90 -30.15
C VAL A 713 16.57 -14.27 -28.81
N ALA A 714 17.22 -13.10 -28.84
CA ALA A 714 17.60 -12.38 -27.62
C ALA A 714 16.37 -11.84 -26.86
N GLN A 715 15.39 -11.27 -27.59
CA GLN A 715 14.15 -10.73 -27.04
C GLN A 715 13.27 -11.81 -26.40
N SER A 716 13.09 -12.95 -27.07
CA SER A 716 12.29 -14.05 -26.53
C SER A 716 12.87 -14.63 -25.24
N SER A 717 14.19 -14.55 -25.07
CA SER A 717 14.88 -15.04 -23.87
C SER A 717 14.90 -14.08 -22.68
N LYS A 718 14.31 -12.88 -22.79
CA LYS A 718 14.36 -11.79 -21.79
C LYS A 718 15.77 -11.46 -21.27
N ASN A 719 16.84 -11.86 -21.98
CA ASN A 719 18.20 -11.66 -21.51
C ASN A 719 18.64 -10.22 -21.81
N LYS A 720 18.57 -9.36 -20.79
CA LYS A 720 18.93 -7.94 -20.86
C LYS A 720 20.33 -7.72 -21.46
N ARG A 721 21.30 -8.57 -21.11
CA ARG A 721 22.69 -8.45 -21.60
C ARG A 721 22.83 -8.72 -23.10
N ARG A 722 22.23 -9.81 -23.59
CA ARG A 722 22.28 -10.15 -25.02
C ARG A 722 21.49 -9.14 -25.83
N LEU A 723 20.33 -8.71 -25.31
CA LEU A 723 19.56 -7.65 -25.92
C LEU A 723 20.40 -6.37 -26.09
N ALA A 724 21.12 -5.94 -25.05
CA ALA A 724 22.00 -4.78 -25.10
C ALA A 724 23.13 -4.93 -26.14
N ARG A 725 23.75 -6.12 -26.25
CA ARG A 725 24.79 -6.40 -27.26
C ARG A 725 24.24 -6.36 -28.69
N TYR A 726 23.06 -6.94 -28.93
CA TYR A 726 22.41 -6.83 -30.24
C TYR A 726 22.01 -5.39 -30.56
N GLN A 727 21.49 -4.64 -29.59
CA GLN A 727 21.19 -3.21 -29.76
C GLN A 727 22.44 -2.40 -30.13
N ARG A 728 23.60 -2.69 -29.50
CA ARG A 728 24.89 -2.09 -29.88
C ARG A 728 25.25 -2.41 -31.33
N SER A 729 25.21 -3.68 -31.73
CA SER A 729 25.60 -4.08 -33.09
C SER A 729 24.62 -3.56 -34.15
N LEU A 730 23.32 -3.49 -33.84
CA LEU A 730 22.31 -2.82 -34.66
C LEU A 730 22.55 -1.31 -34.76
N ALA A 731 22.95 -0.65 -33.67
CA ALA A 731 23.30 0.76 -33.71
C ALA A 731 24.50 1.03 -34.64
N ARG A 732 25.52 0.16 -34.60
CA ARG A 732 26.66 0.23 -35.53
C ARG A 732 26.23 0.01 -36.99
N TRP A 733 25.34 -0.96 -37.25
CA TRP A 733 24.79 -1.19 -38.59
C TRP A 733 23.97 0.00 -39.10
N GLU A 734 23.07 0.55 -38.27
CA GLU A 734 22.26 1.74 -38.60
C GLU A 734 23.14 2.97 -38.82
N LYS A 735 24.23 3.12 -38.05
CA LYS A 735 25.19 4.20 -38.27
C LYS A 735 25.91 4.08 -39.62
N LYS A 736 26.26 2.87 -40.05
CA LYS A 736 27.01 2.64 -41.30
C LYS A 736 26.13 2.67 -42.56
N TRP A 737 24.89 2.16 -42.48
CA TRP A 737 24.04 1.95 -43.65
C TRP A 737 22.57 2.37 -43.50
N GLY A 738 22.16 2.82 -42.31
CA GLY A 738 20.77 3.10 -41.97
C GLY A 738 20.53 4.55 -41.54
N SER A 739 19.70 4.74 -40.52
CA SER A 739 19.33 6.05 -40.00
C SER A 739 20.12 6.41 -38.74
N LEU A 740 20.73 7.60 -38.73
CA LEU A 740 21.42 8.14 -37.56
C LEU A 740 20.49 8.27 -36.34
N ASP A 741 19.21 8.62 -36.54
CA ASP A 741 18.24 8.71 -35.45
C ASP A 741 17.96 7.34 -34.82
N LYS A 742 17.82 6.29 -35.65
CA LYS A 742 17.69 4.92 -35.16
C LYS A 742 18.95 4.44 -34.44
N ALA A 743 20.13 4.77 -34.99
CA ALA A 743 21.41 4.47 -34.36
C ALA A 743 21.50 5.11 -32.97
N ARG A 744 21.08 6.38 -32.82
CA ARG A 744 21.02 7.09 -31.53
C ARG A 744 20.06 6.42 -30.56
N GLN A 745 18.82 6.16 -30.97
CA GLN A 745 17.82 5.49 -30.12
C GLN A 745 18.28 4.11 -29.62
N LEU A 746 18.85 3.30 -30.51
CA LEU A 746 19.40 2.00 -30.14
C LEU A 746 20.61 2.13 -29.22
N SER A 747 21.44 3.16 -29.44
CA SER A 747 22.61 3.40 -28.60
C SER A 747 22.26 3.79 -27.18
N THR A 748 21.26 4.68 -27.00
CA THR A 748 20.73 5.04 -25.68
C THR A 748 20.16 3.82 -24.96
N LYS A 749 19.33 3.01 -25.65
CA LYS A 749 18.76 1.78 -25.06
C LYS A 749 19.83 0.78 -24.62
N ALA A 750 20.87 0.59 -25.45
CA ALA A 750 21.98 -0.29 -25.11
C ALA A 750 22.78 0.26 -23.92
N MET A 751 23.07 1.57 -23.90
CA MET A 751 23.78 2.24 -22.83
C MET A 751 23.06 2.09 -21.48
N ASP A 752 21.76 2.38 -21.43
CA ASP A 752 20.97 2.28 -20.19
C ASP A 752 20.93 0.83 -19.69
N SER A 753 20.80 -0.13 -20.61
CA SER A 753 20.86 -1.55 -20.28
C SER A 753 22.23 -1.95 -19.73
N PHE A 754 23.34 -1.45 -20.30
CA PHE A 754 24.69 -1.74 -19.80
C PHE A 754 24.94 -1.11 -18.42
N LYS A 755 24.48 0.13 -18.18
CA LYS A 755 24.56 0.78 -16.86
C LYS A 755 23.82 -0.05 -15.81
N HIS A 756 22.59 -0.47 -16.10
CA HIS A 756 21.81 -1.30 -15.18
C HIS A 756 22.43 -2.68 -14.93
N LEU A 757 23.26 -3.18 -15.85
CA LEU A 757 24.00 -4.45 -15.71
C LEU A 757 25.40 -4.29 -15.09
N GLY A 758 25.78 -3.08 -14.65
CA GLY A 758 27.10 -2.78 -14.12
C GLY A 758 28.23 -2.78 -15.16
N MET A 759 27.94 -2.78 -16.46
CA MET A 759 28.94 -2.89 -17.54
C MET A 759 29.41 -1.50 -17.99
N ILE A 760 30.26 -0.86 -17.19
CA ILE A 760 30.62 0.56 -17.35
C ILE A 760 31.36 0.84 -18.66
N GLN A 761 32.36 0.03 -19.01
CA GLN A 761 33.13 0.22 -20.24
C GLN A 761 32.24 0.07 -21.50
N ASP A 762 31.36 -0.93 -21.52
CA ASP A 762 30.42 -1.15 -22.62
C ASP A 762 29.41 0.03 -22.73
N ALA A 763 29.00 0.64 -21.61
CA ALA A 763 28.18 1.86 -21.63
C ALA A 763 28.94 3.08 -22.17
N GLN A 764 30.22 3.25 -21.81
CA GLN A 764 31.08 4.31 -22.35
C GLN A 764 31.31 4.16 -23.85
N GLU A 765 31.45 2.93 -24.35
CA GLU A 765 31.53 2.63 -25.78
C GLU A 765 30.29 3.14 -26.53
N MET A 766 29.10 2.94 -25.95
CA MET A 766 27.85 3.44 -26.52
C MET A 766 27.75 4.97 -26.49
N GLN A 767 28.26 5.60 -25.43
CA GLN A 767 28.36 7.06 -25.34
C GLN A 767 29.26 7.62 -26.45
N PHE A 768 30.43 7.00 -26.68
CA PHE A 768 31.30 7.39 -27.79
C PHE A 768 30.62 7.23 -29.16
N LEU A 769 29.82 6.17 -29.35
CA LEU A 769 29.06 5.96 -30.59
C LEU A 769 27.99 7.05 -30.81
N LEU A 770 27.38 7.55 -29.73
CA LEU A 770 26.42 8.67 -29.74
C LEU A 770 27.09 10.01 -30.08
N ASP A 771 28.27 10.26 -29.50
CA ASP A 771 28.99 11.53 -29.61
C ASP A 771 29.80 11.64 -30.90
N SER A 772 30.13 10.50 -31.51
CA SER A 772 30.79 10.46 -32.81
C SER A 772 29.82 10.94 -33.91
N PRO A 773 30.23 11.89 -34.77
CA PRO A 773 29.37 12.45 -35.83
C PRO A 773 28.87 11.39 -36.82
#